data_AF-A0A8H7IIS9-F1
#
_entry.id   AF-A0A8H7IIS9-F1
#
_cell.length_a   1.000
_cell.length_b   1.000
_cell.length_c   1.000
_cell.angle_alpha   90.00
_cell.angle_beta   90.00
_cell.angle_gamma   90.00
#
_symmetry.space_group_name_H-M   'P 1'
#
loop_
_entity.id
_entity.type
_entity.pdbx_description
1 polymer ?
#
loop_
_entity_poly.entity_id
_entity_poly.type
_entity_poly.pdbx_seq_one_letter_code
_entity_poly.pdbx_strand_id
1 'polypeptide(L)'
;MLSRTGEFSRNTKPTPKKRAGYKQDGTKMKQAKLTSMFRASSQDGVIELSSEDDRPRAKRTSVRIHLDISRNQGHKSSQARRTFTIRGDWADLLDGTGPGSATQNSGAGERPQHTRSFDHKTVSTDCGILPFVPHTKFAPSTYIGRGFLQNLLDAVTTVDTPPVEATPVVVFGEHLDVRITGSEFVEKVRYLVLRWTGWLLGQESETELNVQRSFRYVALMMTHILEGSSSVTPLNSESISVSLDFLEEDATEILALINSVSQGDPAFKDSTIESSVNWLSFHWFFVELAARIVCGNRRRTLRISTSADLDSTQFDSAVQVLIRALLSYSISDRLQYSYSSVNDLNDPILEIWVCLIYLVDETRVAGAVNWKPLWIHVEHVLDTPTFSLPYKVFESERRWEYIFAFSALNMFSSQTGRLMPSHPPISRWAWVCKTIKDVRLKEDSNIAGASARQQRIDFYVRTVMARCWLLHTMWGWNYQHYDRLFTLIYPIFQSRKLAKLKDEKTDFPPFIRHLDLESLDRFSNGDSAWSIFLKIFRRAIVDNPGGARKLYSTCMPIGVLNFTDENPATDMDLSRLLNRFAILLVILITEPTQDRAVDCAKRIQALIPFHTADMRSREACIRAFQYAGLLLKFYKLDFAPLASWMRNMVTSLQEGMKKATSLPQRNRLAVLVLCLLRGVSAVVSTAGFDRDTTLEYPETGLLIPGVYCTTSPKPIPPIVQDEESQESYGFNDFELDLNDPDVLAGLDAAEGDEVLPTNNPDPLITKERNFAEQLVRTTISPVIFENVILGLGLDDRRLSVAPERENDQSEEYAWVKVWVSCVKIVVENHQKTWWDYLGNWGGAHQERISRIIDVGAERRVRIQFCYLAMKCAPNLVRQASREQKHLLILPWFQCLPHHRYTVEHKYTALICDRGLTSNPILEGLPCRSNDKGEHYVLSTELMAERLEYVRRVLGNLNKLARDDEGNPMSTHVTRGREYIAKFFETMKHTWEYLGRPLAFSADCGLVPSYLEFCNDVRRITGELLLEASVKDMSLRLSWVPRRL
;
A
#
# COMPACT_ATOMS: atom_id res chain seq x y z
N MET A 1 -29.53 52.48 -26.06
CA MET A 1 -29.91 51.57 -27.16
C MET A 1 -29.78 50.16 -26.58
N LEU A 2 -30.88 49.54 -26.13
CA LEU A 2 -31.78 48.65 -26.90
C LEU A 2 -31.12 47.32 -27.32
N SER A 3 -31.68 46.12 -27.04
CA SER A 3 -32.80 45.74 -26.16
C SER A 3 -32.99 44.21 -26.07
N ARG A 4 -33.54 43.71 -24.93
CA ARG A 4 -34.46 42.53 -24.78
C ARG A 4 -33.93 41.13 -25.18
N THR A 5 -33.78 40.16 -24.26
CA THR A 5 -34.78 39.31 -23.53
C THR A 5 -35.59 38.34 -24.41
N GLY A 6 -35.59 37.04 -24.07
CA GLY A 6 -36.56 36.06 -24.58
C GLY A 6 -36.20 34.60 -24.28
N GLU A 7 -36.92 33.96 -23.35
CA GLU A 7 -36.94 32.49 -23.19
C GLU A 7 -37.91 31.85 -24.20
N PHE A 8 -37.85 30.52 -24.42
CA PHE A 8 -38.93 29.59 -24.03
C PHE A 8 -38.60 28.12 -24.30
N SER A 9 -39.26 27.22 -23.57
CA SER A 9 -39.16 25.75 -23.66
C SER A 9 -40.34 25.11 -24.40
N ARG A 10 -40.14 23.96 -25.07
CA ARG A 10 -41.10 22.83 -25.04
C ARG A 10 -40.58 21.50 -25.59
N ASN A 11 -41.08 20.40 -25.00
CA ASN A 11 -40.93 19.01 -25.44
C ASN A 11 -41.97 18.63 -26.51
N THR A 12 -41.62 17.70 -27.41
CA THR A 12 -42.54 16.66 -27.92
C THR A 12 -41.79 15.40 -28.35
N LYS A 13 -42.24 14.21 -27.90
CA LYS A 13 -41.98 12.92 -28.57
C LYS A 13 -42.99 12.76 -29.72
N PRO A 14 -42.72 11.88 -30.71
CA PRO A 14 -43.42 10.59 -30.66
C PRO A 14 -42.63 9.38 -31.18
N THR A 15 -43.02 8.20 -30.71
CA THR A 15 -42.82 6.87 -31.35
C THR A 15 -44.14 6.45 -32.05
N PRO A 16 -44.35 5.25 -32.65
CA PRO A 16 -43.44 4.14 -32.98
C PRO A 16 -43.61 3.64 -34.46
N LYS A 17 -42.96 2.52 -34.83
CA LYS A 17 -43.63 1.35 -35.48
C LYS A 17 -42.71 0.12 -35.61
N LYS A 18 -43.32 -1.06 -35.75
CA LYS A 18 -42.67 -2.38 -35.94
C LYS A 18 -43.17 -3.05 -37.23
N ARG A 19 -42.30 -3.72 -37.98
CA ARG A 19 -42.45 -5.02 -38.70
C ARG A 19 -41.15 -5.23 -39.51
N ALA A 20 -40.36 -6.28 -39.33
CA ALA A 20 -40.60 -7.73 -39.49
C ALA A 20 -40.45 -8.19 -40.96
N GLY A 21 -39.43 -9.01 -41.20
CA GLY A 21 -39.10 -9.72 -42.43
C GLY A 21 -38.27 -10.96 -42.09
N TYR A 22 -38.27 -12.00 -42.93
CA TYR A 22 -37.79 -13.36 -42.58
C TYR A 22 -36.60 -13.80 -43.45
N LYS A 23 -35.85 -14.79 -42.93
CA LYS A 23 -34.90 -15.75 -43.57
C LYS A 23 -34.57 -15.57 -45.08
N GLN A 24 -33.31 -15.72 -45.52
CA GLN A 24 -32.73 -17.06 -45.69
C GLN A 24 -31.18 -17.15 -45.80
N ASP A 25 -30.72 -18.37 -46.04
CA ASP A 25 -29.35 -18.93 -45.89
C ASP A 25 -28.30 -18.43 -46.90
N GLY A 26 -27.01 -18.67 -46.58
CA GLY A 26 -25.88 -18.26 -47.43
C GLY A 26 -24.52 -18.83 -47.02
N THR A 27 -24.35 -20.16 -47.00
CA THR A 27 -23.06 -20.81 -46.74
C THR A 27 -22.04 -20.61 -47.86
N LYS A 28 -20.76 -20.42 -47.50
CA LYS A 28 -19.60 -20.76 -48.36
C LYS A 28 -18.34 -20.99 -47.53
N MET A 29 -17.46 -21.86 -48.04
CA MET A 29 -16.29 -22.40 -47.34
C MET A 29 -15.20 -22.73 -48.37
N LYS A 30 -13.92 -22.74 -47.95
CA LYS A 30 -12.70 -22.94 -48.77
C LYS A 30 -12.38 -21.70 -49.65
N GLN A 31 -11.16 -21.50 -50.16
CA GLN A 31 -10.03 -22.44 -50.34
C GLN A 31 -8.67 -21.73 -50.28
N ALA A 32 -7.57 -22.49 -50.13
CA ALA A 32 -6.20 -21.98 -50.06
C ALA A 32 -5.30 -22.52 -51.19
N LYS A 33 -4.25 -21.76 -51.57
CA LYS A 33 -3.13 -22.13 -52.46
C LYS A 33 -2.02 -21.06 -52.30
N LEU A 34 -0.72 -21.27 -52.06
CA LEU A 34 0.23 -22.41 -51.96
C LEU A 34 1.20 -22.58 -53.15
N THR A 35 2.43 -22.08 -52.92
CA THR A 35 3.76 -22.42 -53.48
C THR A 35 4.80 -21.96 -52.42
N SER A 36 5.91 -22.62 -52.04
CA SER A 36 6.69 -23.82 -52.41
C SER A 36 8.03 -23.57 -53.15
N MET A 37 8.90 -24.60 -53.14
CA MET A 37 10.32 -24.67 -53.58
C MET A 37 11.38 -24.18 -52.55
N PHE A 38 12.51 -24.88 -52.30
CA PHE A 38 12.93 -26.25 -52.72
C PHE A 38 13.73 -26.97 -51.59
N ARG A 39 14.25 -28.18 -51.87
CA ARG A 39 14.91 -29.12 -50.93
C ARG A 39 16.37 -29.41 -51.33
N ALA A 40 17.20 -29.75 -50.35
CA ALA A 40 18.30 -30.71 -50.50
C ALA A 40 18.05 -31.91 -49.53
N SER A 41 18.79 -33.01 -49.64
CA SER A 41 18.36 -34.33 -49.11
C SER A 41 19.50 -35.33 -48.87
N SER A 42 19.60 -35.86 -47.65
CA SER A 42 20.34 -37.08 -47.28
C SER A 42 20.00 -37.46 -45.82
N GLN A 43 20.17 -38.69 -45.32
CA GLN A 43 19.74 -40.04 -45.70
C GLN A 43 20.18 -40.96 -44.55
N ASP A 44 19.35 -41.96 -44.20
CA ASP A 44 19.66 -43.22 -43.50
C ASP A 44 20.29 -43.26 -42.09
N GLY A 45 19.85 -44.25 -41.29
CA GLY A 45 20.34 -44.51 -39.93
C GLY A 45 19.30 -45.07 -38.95
N VAL A 46 18.88 -46.33 -39.14
CA VAL A 46 18.00 -47.06 -38.19
C VAL A 46 18.76 -48.24 -37.58
N ILE A 47 18.89 -48.26 -36.25
CA ILE A 47 19.32 -49.42 -35.44
C ILE A 47 18.48 -49.43 -34.14
N GLU A 48 18.17 -50.62 -33.62
CA GLU A 48 17.25 -50.85 -32.49
C GLU A 48 17.95 -51.13 -31.14
N LEU A 49 17.22 -50.83 -30.05
CA LEU A 49 17.15 -51.55 -28.76
C LEU A 49 18.44 -51.94 -27.99
N SER A 50 18.71 -51.18 -26.92
CA SER A 50 19.03 -51.66 -25.55
C SER A 50 18.85 -50.46 -24.59
N SER A 51 18.31 -50.53 -23.36
CA SER A 51 18.34 -51.55 -22.29
C SER A 51 19.64 -51.61 -21.50
N GLU A 52 19.81 -50.69 -20.54
CA GLU A 52 20.13 -51.04 -19.13
C GLU A 52 19.95 -49.85 -18.18
N ASP A 53 19.68 -50.13 -16.90
CA ASP A 53 19.71 -49.18 -15.78
C ASP A 53 21.15 -48.99 -15.30
N ASP A 54 21.56 -47.77 -14.93
CA ASP A 54 22.14 -47.58 -13.59
C ASP A 54 22.07 -46.12 -13.08
N ARG A 55 22.18 -45.96 -11.75
CA ARG A 55 22.18 -44.67 -11.04
C ARG A 55 23.47 -44.48 -10.22
N PRO A 56 24.03 -43.26 -10.21
CA PRO A 56 24.79 -42.80 -9.05
C PRO A 56 24.05 -41.73 -8.24
N ARG A 57 23.99 -41.90 -6.91
CA ARG A 57 23.59 -40.84 -5.97
C ARG A 57 24.73 -39.82 -5.80
N ALA A 58 24.55 -38.58 -6.24
CA ALA A 58 25.40 -37.47 -5.80
C ALA A 58 25.05 -37.05 -4.36
N LYS A 59 26.06 -36.97 -3.47
CA LYS A 59 25.89 -36.56 -2.07
C LYS A 59 25.81 -35.02 -1.97
N ARG A 60 24.85 -34.48 -1.21
CA ARG A 60 24.88 -33.07 -0.78
C ARG A 60 25.82 -32.91 0.41
N THR A 61 26.99 -32.33 0.20
CA THR A 61 27.84 -31.80 1.29
C THR A 61 27.37 -30.41 1.68
N SER A 62 26.96 -30.24 2.94
CA SER A 62 26.57 -28.94 3.49
C SER A 62 27.81 -28.15 3.95
N VAL A 63 28.25 -27.18 3.15
CA VAL A 63 29.29 -26.23 3.57
C VAL A 63 28.68 -25.19 4.51
N ARG A 64 29.18 -25.15 5.75
CA ARG A 64 28.71 -24.27 6.83
C ARG A 64 29.70 -23.11 6.97
N ILE A 65 29.43 -21.98 6.34
CA ILE A 65 30.30 -20.80 6.42
C ILE A 65 29.99 -20.06 7.73
N HIS A 66 30.98 -19.96 8.61
CA HIS A 66 30.98 -19.01 9.71
C HIS A 66 31.29 -17.61 9.18
N LEU A 67 30.60 -16.60 9.71
CA LEU A 67 30.93 -15.18 9.53
C LEU A 67 31.25 -14.61 10.91
N ASP A 68 32.53 -14.42 11.20
CA ASP A 68 32.96 -13.68 12.39
C ASP A 68 32.68 -12.19 12.22
N ILE A 69 32.12 -11.58 13.27
CA ILE A 69 31.82 -10.15 13.31
C ILE A 69 32.80 -9.49 14.28
N SER A 70 33.92 -8.98 13.74
CA SER A 70 34.84 -8.14 14.49
C SER A 70 34.25 -6.75 14.71
N ARG A 71 33.89 -6.44 15.96
CA ARG A 71 33.57 -5.07 16.39
C ARG A 71 34.85 -4.22 16.38
N ASN A 72 34.80 -3.07 15.71
CA ASN A 72 35.62 -1.91 16.04
C ASN A 72 34.70 -0.72 16.30
N GLN A 73 34.93 0.01 17.39
CA GLN A 73 34.15 1.20 17.77
C GLN A 73 34.95 2.47 17.44
N GLY A 74 34.24 3.52 17.02
CA GLY A 74 34.78 4.87 16.82
C GLY A 74 33.64 5.87 16.68
N HIS A 75 33.66 6.95 17.47
CA HIS A 75 32.55 7.91 17.55
C HIS A 75 32.62 8.98 16.45
N LYS A 76 31.47 9.37 15.86
CA LYS A 76 30.79 10.66 16.12
C LYS A 76 29.56 10.91 15.22
N SER A 77 28.76 11.90 15.62
CA SER A 77 27.63 12.56 14.92
C SER A 77 26.49 11.68 14.40
N SER A 78 25.35 11.73 15.10
CA SER A 78 24.07 11.16 14.69
C SER A 78 23.22 12.14 13.88
N GLN A 79 23.20 11.99 12.55
CA GLN A 79 22.14 12.56 11.70
C GLN A 79 21.60 11.46 10.78
N ALA A 80 20.30 11.14 10.90
CA ALA A 80 19.71 9.96 10.28
C ALA A 80 19.40 10.14 8.77
N ARG A 81 20.45 10.34 7.96
CA ARG A 81 20.36 10.33 6.48
C ARG A 81 19.91 8.94 6.01
N ARG A 82 18.66 8.82 5.54
CA ARG A 82 18.12 7.57 4.98
C ARG A 82 18.54 7.41 3.51
N THR A 83 19.65 6.72 3.27
CA THR A 83 20.02 6.22 1.93
C THR A 83 19.19 4.99 1.56
N PHE A 84 18.63 4.95 0.35
CA PHE A 84 17.72 3.89 -0.11
C PHE A 84 18.43 2.89 -1.04
N THR A 85 19.51 2.30 -0.52
CA THR A 85 20.40 1.39 -1.25
C THR A 85 19.83 -0.03 -1.32
N ILE A 86 19.07 -0.34 -2.38
CA ILE A 86 18.72 -1.72 -2.73
C ILE A 86 19.88 -2.30 -3.55
N ARG A 87 20.63 -3.27 -3.01
CA ARG A 87 21.77 -3.90 -3.70
C ARG A 87 21.37 -5.17 -4.46
N GLY A 88 22.09 -5.44 -5.54
CA GLY A 88 22.08 -6.71 -6.27
C GLY A 88 23.13 -6.70 -7.38
N ASP A 89 24.09 -7.61 -7.32
CA ASP A 89 25.23 -7.65 -8.24
C ASP A 89 24.86 -8.13 -9.64
N TRP A 90 25.28 -7.37 -10.66
CA TRP A 90 24.98 -7.65 -12.06
C TRP A 90 26.06 -8.46 -12.79
N ALA A 91 27.33 -8.36 -12.36
CA ALA A 91 28.51 -8.78 -13.13
C ALA A 91 28.60 -10.29 -13.39
N ASP A 92 28.42 -11.12 -12.36
CA ASP A 92 28.83 -12.54 -12.32
C ASP A 92 27.96 -13.51 -13.16
N LEU A 93 27.36 -13.04 -14.25
CA LEU A 93 26.50 -13.83 -15.13
C LEU A 93 26.62 -13.47 -16.63
N LEU A 94 27.61 -12.65 -17.02
CA LEU A 94 27.82 -12.25 -18.42
C LEU A 94 29.02 -12.95 -19.09
N ASP A 95 30.04 -13.35 -18.31
CA ASP A 95 31.22 -14.06 -18.82
C ASP A 95 30.92 -15.55 -19.09
N GLY A 96 30.29 -15.80 -20.24
CA GLY A 96 29.84 -17.12 -20.68
C GLY A 96 30.75 -17.87 -21.66
N THR A 97 31.96 -17.38 -21.96
CA THR A 97 32.84 -17.97 -22.98
C THR A 97 34.35 -17.79 -22.70
N GLY A 98 35.08 -18.91 -22.63
CA GLY A 98 36.53 -18.97 -22.88
C GLY A 98 37.44 -19.00 -21.63
N PRO A 99 38.30 -20.02 -21.46
CA PRO A 99 39.37 -20.00 -20.46
C PRO A 99 40.62 -19.29 -21.02
N GLY A 100 41.16 -18.31 -20.27
CA GLY A 100 42.42 -17.63 -20.59
C GLY A 100 43.29 -17.43 -19.35
N SER A 101 44.56 -17.81 -19.43
CA SER A 101 45.49 -17.77 -18.28
C SER A 101 46.09 -16.38 -18.06
N ALA A 102 46.07 -15.89 -16.81
CA ALA A 102 46.80 -14.70 -16.39
C ALA A 102 47.86 -15.08 -15.33
N THR A 103 49.11 -15.17 -15.76
CA THR A 103 50.27 -15.40 -14.87
C THR A 103 50.58 -14.11 -14.10
N GLN A 104 50.76 -14.19 -12.79
CA GLN A 104 51.21 -13.03 -12.01
C GLN A 104 52.67 -12.69 -12.34
N ASN A 105 52.96 -11.41 -12.56
CA ASN A 105 54.30 -10.85 -12.48
C ASN A 105 54.21 -9.45 -11.88
N SER A 106 55.09 -9.13 -10.93
CA SER A 106 55.07 -7.88 -10.17
C SER A 106 56.03 -6.84 -10.75
N GLY A 107 55.53 -5.63 -11.00
CA GLY A 107 56.29 -4.43 -11.35
C GLY A 107 55.68 -3.21 -10.65
N ALA A 108 56.49 -2.22 -10.32
CA ALA A 108 56.09 -1.13 -9.42
C ALA A 108 55.98 0.23 -10.12
N GLY A 109 55.08 1.08 -9.63
CA GLY A 109 55.26 2.54 -9.70
C GLY A 109 54.51 3.32 -10.78
N GLU A 110 53.19 3.14 -10.92
CA GLU A 110 52.33 4.08 -11.66
C GLU A 110 51.28 4.76 -10.77
N ARG A 111 50.88 5.98 -11.16
CA ARG A 111 49.78 6.73 -10.52
C ARG A 111 48.45 6.01 -10.77
N PRO A 112 47.46 6.10 -9.84
CA PRO A 112 46.17 5.45 -10.04
C PRO A 112 45.41 6.11 -11.21
N GLN A 113 45.39 5.42 -12.34
CA GLN A 113 44.62 5.79 -13.53
C GLN A 113 43.13 5.79 -13.15
N HIS A 114 42.50 6.97 -13.17
CA HIS A 114 41.20 7.20 -12.52
C HIS A 114 40.02 7.40 -13.47
N THR A 115 40.19 7.01 -14.74
CA THR A 115 39.10 6.71 -15.70
C THR A 115 38.33 5.45 -15.25
N ARG A 116 37.68 5.54 -14.09
CA ARG A 116 36.79 4.48 -13.59
C ARG A 116 35.67 4.29 -14.60
N SER A 117 35.51 3.05 -15.06
CA SER A 117 34.27 2.65 -15.71
C SER A 117 33.09 2.90 -14.77
N PHE A 118 31.97 3.32 -15.36
CA PHE A 118 30.68 3.44 -14.68
C PHE A 118 30.43 2.16 -13.87
N ASP A 119 30.19 2.26 -12.55
CA ASP A 119 30.10 1.08 -11.69
C ASP A 119 28.77 0.35 -11.86
N HIS A 120 28.69 -0.44 -12.93
CA HIS A 120 27.54 -1.26 -13.31
C HIS A 120 27.15 -2.33 -12.26
N LYS A 121 27.90 -2.48 -11.17
CA LYS A 121 27.67 -3.53 -10.17
C LYS A 121 26.45 -3.27 -9.29
N THR A 122 26.11 -2.00 -9.00
CA THR A 122 24.95 -1.69 -8.14
C THR A 122 23.99 -0.67 -8.75
N VAL A 123 22.68 -0.90 -8.56
CA VAL A 123 21.59 -0.10 -9.11
C VAL A 123 20.71 0.38 -7.96
N SER A 124 20.89 1.64 -7.52
CA SER A 124 20.10 2.21 -6.41
C SER A 124 18.85 2.96 -6.89
N THR A 125 17.89 3.18 -5.99
CA THR A 125 16.64 3.89 -6.31
C THR A 125 16.80 5.40 -6.46
N ASP A 126 17.87 5.95 -5.87
CA ASP A 126 18.22 7.38 -5.83
C ASP A 126 19.38 7.75 -6.77
N CYS A 127 19.96 6.78 -7.50
CA CYS A 127 21.21 6.91 -8.24
C CYS A 127 22.41 7.41 -7.40
N GLY A 128 22.34 7.33 -6.06
CA GLY A 128 23.33 7.92 -5.16
C GLY A 128 23.26 9.45 -5.07
N ILE A 129 22.18 10.06 -5.58
CA ILE A 129 22.01 11.52 -5.68
C ILE A 129 20.86 11.93 -4.75
N LEU A 130 21.19 12.77 -3.77
CA LEU A 130 20.28 13.23 -2.71
C LEU A 130 20.15 14.77 -2.76
N PRO A 131 19.06 15.36 -2.24
CA PRO A 131 18.96 16.80 -2.09
C PRO A 131 20.13 17.35 -1.25
N PHE A 132 20.66 18.49 -1.67
CA PHE A 132 21.69 19.22 -0.92
C PHE A 132 21.18 19.64 0.46
N VAL A 133 22.11 19.83 1.40
CA VAL A 133 21.80 20.32 2.75
C VAL A 133 21.26 21.75 2.65
N PRO A 134 20.24 22.15 3.45
CA PRO A 134 19.88 23.55 3.59
C PRO A 134 21.12 24.42 3.86
N HIS A 135 21.13 25.62 3.31
CA HIS A 135 22.25 26.58 3.33
C HIS A 135 23.46 26.26 2.43
N THR A 136 23.52 25.13 1.71
CA THR A 136 24.52 24.95 0.65
C THR A 136 24.39 26.05 -0.41
N LYS A 137 25.53 26.59 -0.86
CA LYS A 137 25.62 27.66 -1.85
C LYS A 137 26.94 27.59 -2.62
N PHE A 138 26.99 28.19 -3.81
CA PHE A 138 28.25 28.51 -4.49
C PHE A 138 28.98 29.67 -3.79
N ALA A 139 30.31 29.66 -3.86
CA ALA A 139 31.16 30.66 -3.24
C ALA A 139 31.09 32.02 -3.98
N PRO A 140 31.28 33.17 -3.31
CA PRO A 140 31.31 34.48 -3.97
C PRO A 140 32.38 34.63 -5.07
N SER A 141 33.36 33.73 -5.11
CA SER A 141 34.41 33.64 -6.13
C SER A 141 33.93 33.10 -7.47
N THR A 142 32.80 32.39 -7.54
CA THR A 142 32.36 31.67 -8.75
C THR A 142 31.58 32.56 -9.73
N TYR A 143 31.29 32.09 -10.95
CA TYR A 143 30.54 32.86 -11.97
C TYR A 143 29.12 33.21 -11.49
N ILE A 144 28.42 32.26 -10.86
CA ILE A 144 27.11 32.48 -10.23
C ILE A 144 27.26 33.34 -8.97
N GLY A 145 28.28 33.10 -8.14
CA GLY A 145 28.55 33.88 -6.93
C GLY A 145 28.81 35.37 -7.17
N ARG A 146 29.34 35.72 -8.36
CA ARG A 146 29.52 37.09 -8.85
C ARG A 146 28.27 37.68 -9.54
N GLY A 147 27.17 36.93 -9.64
CA GLY A 147 25.94 37.35 -10.33
C GLY A 147 26.05 37.39 -11.87
N PHE A 148 27.12 36.84 -12.45
CA PHE A 148 27.36 36.93 -13.90
C PHE A 148 26.32 36.13 -14.72
N LEU A 149 25.79 35.05 -14.14
CA LEU A 149 24.68 34.27 -14.71
C LEU A 149 23.40 35.10 -14.80
N GLN A 150 23.01 35.81 -13.74
CA GLN A 150 21.81 36.63 -13.77
C GLN A 150 21.91 37.70 -14.86
N ASN A 151 23.03 38.41 -14.94
CA ASN A 151 23.30 39.37 -16.03
C ASN A 151 23.16 38.78 -17.45
N LEU A 152 23.53 37.50 -17.65
CA LEU A 152 23.33 36.81 -18.92
C LEU A 152 21.85 36.47 -19.15
N LEU A 153 21.13 36.01 -18.11
CA LEU A 153 19.69 35.76 -18.19
C LEU A 153 18.90 37.04 -18.47
N ASP A 154 19.28 38.17 -17.88
CA ASP A 154 18.70 39.48 -18.15
C ASP A 154 18.96 39.87 -19.63
N ALA A 155 20.20 39.74 -20.12
CA ALA A 155 20.55 39.98 -21.52
C ALA A 155 19.86 39.02 -22.53
N VAL A 156 19.37 37.86 -22.09
CA VAL A 156 18.56 36.94 -22.90
C VAL A 156 17.06 37.25 -22.82
N THR A 157 16.54 37.65 -21.65
CA THR A 157 15.10 37.67 -21.36
C THR A 157 14.46 39.07 -21.30
N THR A 158 15.16 40.10 -20.81
CA THR A 158 14.59 41.44 -20.62
C THR A 158 15.03 42.39 -21.74
N VAL A 159 14.06 42.92 -22.49
CA VAL A 159 14.29 43.75 -23.69
C VAL A 159 14.90 45.11 -23.34
N ASP A 160 14.52 45.68 -22.19
CA ASP A 160 14.82 47.07 -21.82
C ASP A 160 15.83 47.21 -20.67
N THR A 161 16.48 46.12 -20.23
CA THR A 161 17.59 46.23 -19.25
C THR A 161 18.79 46.90 -19.88
N PRO A 162 19.37 47.95 -19.26
CA PRO A 162 20.55 48.62 -19.79
C PRO A 162 21.75 47.64 -19.82
N PRO A 163 22.52 47.59 -20.92
CA PRO A 163 23.66 46.69 -21.02
C PRO A 163 24.74 47.09 -20.01
N VAL A 164 25.22 46.12 -19.22
CA VAL A 164 26.23 46.37 -18.18
C VAL A 164 27.58 46.67 -18.81
N GLU A 165 28.18 47.81 -18.43
CA GLU A 165 29.44 48.31 -18.97
C GLU A 165 30.57 47.26 -18.92
N ALA A 166 31.31 47.13 -20.03
CA ALA A 166 32.49 46.28 -20.09
C ALA A 166 33.66 46.98 -19.39
N THR A 167 34.10 46.48 -18.24
CA THR A 167 35.30 47.01 -17.56
C THR A 167 36.54 46.83 -18.46
N PRO A 168 37.36 47.89 -18.71
CA PRO A 168 38.58 47.76 -19.51
C PRO A 168 39.54 46.69 -18.99
N VAL A 169 40.26 46.05 -19.92
CA VAL A 169 41.17 44.92 -19.63
C VAL A 169 42.47 45.09 -20.41
N VAL A 170 43.60 44.77 -19.77
CA VAL A 170 44.88 44.54 -20.45
C VAL A 170 45.16 43.04 -20.44
N VAL A 171 45.46 42.46 -21.60
CA VAL A 171 45.70 41.02 -21.77
C VAL A 171 46.60 40.76 -22.98
N PHE A 172 47.61 39.89 -22.87
CA PHE A 172 48.62 39.64 -23.92
C PHE A 172 49.32 40.91 -24.45
N GLY A 173 49.37 41.98 -23.64
CA GLY A 173 49.88 43.31 -24.01
C GLY A 173 48.87 44.24 -24.69
N GLU A 174 47.71 43.75 -25.12
CA GLU A 174 46.65 44.56 -25.74
C GLU A 174 45.79 45.29 -24.72
N HIS A 175 45.37 46.50 -25.05
CA HIS A 175 44.44 47.30 -24.24
C HIS A 175 43.04 47.29 -24.86
N LEU A 176 42.09 46.74 -24.11
CA LEU A 176 40.67 46.66 -24.44
C LEU A 176 39.92 47.75 -23.68
N ASP A 177 39.48 48.79 -24.39
CA ASP A 177 38.77 49.95 -23.85
C ASP A 177 37.39 50.13 -24.50
N VAL A 178 36.45 50.72 -23.76
CA VAL A 178 35.02 50.84 -24.11
C VAL A 178 34.78 51.66 -25.39
N ARG A 179 35.79 52.38 -25.89
CA ARG A 179 35.72 53.32 -27.03
C ARG A 179 36.13 52.71 -28.38
N ILE A 180 36.46 51.42 -28.41
CA ILE A 180 36.87 50.68 -29.62
C ILE A 180 35.71 50.63 -30.65
N THR A 181 36.02 50.81 -31.94
CA THR A 181 35.00 50.72 -33.02
C THR A 181 34.64 49.28 -33.37
N GLY A 182 33.50 49.05 -34.05
CA GLY A 182 33.08 47.70 -34.44
C GLY A 182 34.13 46.93 -35.25
N SER A 183 34.78 47.58 -36.21
CA SER A 183 35.84 46.97 -37.03
C SER A 183 37.16 46.78 -36.28
N GLU A 184 37.56 47.71 -35.42
CA GLU A 184 38.73 47.55 -34.53
C GLU A 184 38.50 46.41 -33.51
N PHE A 185 37.27 46.23 -33.05
CA PHE A 185 36.89 45.13 -32.16
C PHE A 185 37.02 43.77 -32.85
N VAL A 186 36.58 43.64 -34.11
CA VAL A 186 36.76 42.39 -34.89
C VAL A 186 38.25 42.04 -35.03
N GLU A 187 39.09 43.00 -35.41
CA GLU A 187 40.55 42.76 -35.53
C GLU A 187 41.19 42.36 -34.19
N LYS A 188 40.83 43.05 -33.10
CA LYS A 188 41.31 42.69 -31.76
C LYS A 188 40.82 41.31 -31.33
N VAL A 189 39.60 40.91 -31.66
CA VAL A 189 39.10 39.55 -31.40
C VAL A 189 39.82 38.51 -32.27
N ARG A 190 40.06 38.76 -33.56
CA ARG A 190 40.87 37.88 -34.44
C ARG A 190 42.26 37.62 -33.85
N TYR A 191 42.93 38.67 -33.37
CA TYR A 191 44.23 38.56 -32.69
C TYR A 191 44.14 37.79 -31.36
N LEU A 192 43.16 38.13 -30.51
CA LEU A 192 42.98 37.47 -29.21
C LEU A 192 42.63 35.99 -29.33
N VAL A 193 41.88 35.57 -30.36
CA VAL A 193 41.55 34.15 -30.59
C VAL A 193 42.83 33.31 -30.81
N LEU A 194 43.82 33.84 -31.53
CA LEU A 194 45.13 33.18 -31.69
C LEU A 194 45.89 33.08 -30.36
N ARG A 195 45.91 34.18 -29.57
CA ARG A 195 46.55 34.22 -28.24
C ARG A 195 45.89 33.28 -27.23
N TRP A 196 44.56 33.28 -27.16
CA TRP A 196 43.79 32.33 -26.36
C TRP A 196 44.08 30.88 -26.76
N THR A 197 44.22 30.58 -28.06
CA THR A 197 44.60 29.24 -28.54
C THR A 197 46.00 28.87 -28.03
N GLY A 198 46.98 29.77 -28.13
CA GLY A 198 48.33 29.58 -27.60
C GLY A 198 48.31 29.31 -26.09
N TRP A 199 47.59 30.12 -25.31
CA TRP A 199 47.42 29.97 -23.87
C TRP A 199 46.74 28.65 -23.46
N LEU A 200 45.65 28.26 -24.15
CA LEU A 200 44.94 26.99 -23.95
C LEU A 200 45.80 25.75 -24.25
N LEU A 201 46.82 25.90 -25.11
CA LEU A 201 47.81 24.88 -25.44
C LEU A 201 49.11 25.01 -24.62
N GLY A 202 49.19 25.94 -23.67
CA GLY A 202 50.38 26.18 -22.82
C GLY A 202 51.57 26.80 -23.55
N GLN A 203 51.37 27.37 -24.74
CA GLN A 203 52.39 28.00 -25.58
C GLN A 203 52.62 29.47 -25.22
N GLU A 204 51.67 30.11 -24.52
CA GLU A 204 51.74 31.51 -24.10
C GLU A 204 51.42 31.67 -22.61
N SER A 205 52.10 32.63 -21.97
CA SER A 205 51.96 32.94 -20.55
C SER A 205 51.11 34.20 -20.33
N GLU A 206 49.94 34.04 -19.74
CA GLU A 206 49.07 35.12 -19.26
C GLU A 206 48.30 34.61 -18.04
N THR A 207 47.89 35.52 -17.14
CA THR A 207 47.16 35.13 -15.93
C THR A 207 45.72 34.72 -16.25
N GLU A 208 45.25 33.64 -15.62
CA GLU A 208 43.88 33.14 -15.76
C GLU A 208 42.83 34.23 -15.52
N LEU A 209 43.07 35.12 -14.55
CA LEU A 209 42.19 36.24 -14.24
C LEU A 209 42.10 37.27 -15.38
N ASN A 210 43.21 37.59 -16.05
CA ASN A 210 43.19 38.49 -17.21
C ASN A 210 42.50 37.83 -18.41
N VAL A 211 42.73 36.54 -18.65
CA VAL A 211 42.06 35.80 -19.72
C VAL A 211 40.55 35.72 -19.48
N GLN A 212 40.09 35.33 -18.28
CA GLN A 212 38.67 35.33 -17.91
C GLN A 212 38.03 36.73 -18.00
N ARG A 213 38.75 37.78 -17.62
CA ARG A 213 38.31 39.16 -17.82
C ARG A 213 38.18 39.51 -19.31
N SER A 214 39.10 39.07 -20.16
CA SER A 214 39.04 39.30 -21.61
C SER A 214 37.85 38.59 -22.27
N PHE A 215 37.54 37.35 -21.88
CA PHE A 215 36.32 36.64 -22.28
C PHE A 215 35.06 37.44 -21.92
N ARG A 216 34.95 37.89 -20.66
CA ARG A 216 33.80 38.66 -20.18
C ARG A 216 33.70 40.03 -20.83
N TYR A 217 34.83 40.69 -21.10
CA TYR A 217 34.89 41.94 -21.86
C TYR A 217 34.31 41.75 -23.27
N VAL A 218 34.77 40.75 -24.01
CA VAL A 218 34.31 40.47 -25.39
C VAL A 218 32.81 40.11 -25.41
N ALA A 219 32.34 39.32 -24.45
CA ALA A 219 30.91 39.01 -24.30
C ALA A 219 30.04 40.25 -24.02
N LEU A 220 30.45 41.10 -23.06
CA LEU A 220 29.71 42.33 -22.76
C LEU A 220 29.77 43.33 -23.92
N MET A 221 30.96 43.56 -24.51
CA MET A 221 31.15 44.48 -25.62
C MET A 221 30.34 44.05 -26.86
N MET A 222 30.25 42.76 -27.16
CA MET A 222 29.36 42.24 -28.21
C MET A 222 27.88 42.59 -27.94
N THR A 223 27.46 42.64 -26.67
CA THR A 223 26.10 43.09 -26.30
C THR A 223 25.93 44.58 -26.59
N HIS A 224 26.90 45.41 -26.16
CA HIS A 224 26.90 46.87 -26.41
C HIS A 224 26.90 47.23 -27.90
N ILE A 225 27.70 46.55 -28.73
CA ILE A 225 27.78 46.83 -30.17
C ILE A 225 26.46 46.48 -30.88
N LEU A 226 25.83 45.34 -30.54
CA LEU A 226 24.56 44.93 -31.14
C LEU A 226 23.39 45.83 -30.69
N GLU A 227 23.34 46.23 -29.42
CA GLU A 227 22.24 47.04 -28.88
C GLU A 227 22.38 48.55 -29.09
N GLY A 228 23.63 49.06 -29.08
CA GLY A 228 23.97 50.49 -29.09
C GLY A 228 23.64 51.24 -30.39
N SER A 229 23.29 50.50 -31.45
CA SER A 229 22.77 51.00 -32.74
C SER A 229 21.51 51.87 -32.67
N SER A 230 20.97 52.14 -31.47
CA SER A 230 19.71 52.85 -31.24
C SER A 230 19.84 54.14 -30.42
N SER A 231 21.04 54.57 -30.02
CA SER A 231 21.25 55.83 -29.25
C SER A 231 21.30 57.10 -30.12
N VAL A 232 20.39 57.23 -31.09
CA VAL A 232 20.23 58.47 -31.88
C VAL A 232 19.11 59.31 -31.27
N THR A 233 19.48 60.24 -30.37
CA THR A 233 18.60 61.34 -29.98
C THR A 233 18.64 62.41 -31.08
N PRO A 234 17.52 62.70 -31.78
CA PRO A 234 17.56 63.50 -32.99
C PRO A 234 17.46 65.01 -32.68
N LEU A 235 18.50 65.59 -32.06
CA LEU A 235 18.57 67.04 -31.82
C LEU A 235 20.00 67.59 -31.86
N ASN A 236 20.25 68.42 -32.89
CA ASN A 236 21.32 69.40 -33.10
C ASN A 236 22.74 68.94 -33.50
N SER A 237 23.16 69.52 -34.64
CA SER A 237 24.52 69.92 -35.04
C SER A 237 25.66 68.88 -35.06
N GLU A 238 25.91 68.38 -36.27
CA GLU A 238 27.23 68.19 -36.92
C GLU A 238 28.32 67.30 -36.28
N SER A 239 28.92 66.47 -37.14
CA SER A 239 30.15 65.69 -36.89
C SER A 239 30.14 64.65 -35.75
N ILE A 240 29.37 63.57 -35.92
CA ILE A 240 29.81 62.18 -35.64
C ILE A 240 28.93 61.21 -36.44
N SER A 241 29.30 60.97 -37.70
CA SER A 241 28.71 59.92 -38.55
C SER A 241 29.51 58.61 -38.38
N VAL A 242 29.66 58.16 -37.14
CA VAL A 242 30.54 57.02 -36.81
C VAL A 242 29.80 55.71 -37.06
N SER A 243 30.26 55.01 -38.10
CA SER A 243 30.30 53.55 -38.22
C SER A 243 28.98 52.80 -38.04
N LEU A 244 28.38 52.42 -39.16
CA LEU A 244 27.32 51.40 -39.22
C LEU A 244 27.94 49.99 -39.45
N ASP A 245 29.25 49.86 -39.18
CA ASP A 245 30.14 48.92 -39.87
C ASP A 245 30.24 47.54 -39.17
N PHE A 246 29.44 47.30 -38.12
CA PHE A 246 29.34 45.98 -37.50
C PHE A 246 28.10 45.22 -38.00
N LEU A 247 28.36 44.28 -38.91
CA LEU A 247 27.38 43.46 -39.57
C LEU A 247 27.06 42.20 -38.76
N GLU A 248 25.97 41.53 -39.11
CA GLU A 248 25.67 40.19 -38.61
C GLU A 248 26.75 39.17 -39.03
N GLU A 249 27.33 39.37 -40.22
CA GLU A 249 28.43 38.55 -40.75
C GLU A 249 29.65 38.54 -39.82
N ASP A 250 30.09 39.70 -39.31
CA ASP A 250 31.22 39.83 -38.36
C ASP A 250 30.99 39.03 -37.07
N ALA A 251 29.77 39.10 -36.53
CA ALA A 251 29.40 38.35 -35.33
C ALA A 251 29.42 36.82 -35.59
N THR A 252 28.98 36.37 -36.77
CA THR A 252 29.06 34.96 -37.16
C THR A 252 30.48 34.49 -37.45
N GLU A 253 31.36 35.35 -37.98
CA GLU A 253 32.78 35.02 -38.16
C GLU A 253 33.46 34.82 -36.80
N ILE A 254 33.24 35.72 -35.84
CA ILE A 254 33.76 35.61 -34.48
C ILE A 254 33.32 34.29 -33.82
N LEU A 255 32.05 33.89 -33.99
CA LEU A 255 31.56 32.60 -33.50
C LEU A 255 32.18 31.40 -34.25
N ALA A 256 32.40 31.49 -35.56
CA ALA A 256 33.07 30.44 -36.34
C ALA A 256 34.54 30.28 -35.92
N LEU A 257 35.25 31.37 -35.69
CA LEU A 257 36.62 31.40 -35.18
C LEU A 257 36.71 30.73 -33.79
N ILE A 258 35.87 31.14 -32.84
CA ILE A 258 35.85 30.59 -31.47
C ILE A 258 35.40 29.11 -31.47
N ASN A 259 34.48 28.71 -32.35
CA ASN A 259 34.14 27.30 -32.56
C ASN A 259 35.36 26.50 -33.04
N SER A 260 36.10 27.02 -34.02
CA SER A 260 37.28 26.33 -34.58
C SER A 260 38.36 26.06 -33.54
N VAL A 261 38.59 27.01 -32.61
CA VAL A 261 39.47 26.81 -31.45
C VAL A 261 38.87 25.79 -30.47
N SER A 262 37.57 25.86 -30.23
CA SER A 262 36.88 24.93 -29.32
C SER A 262 36.95 23.47 -29.78
N GLN A 263 36.87 23.20 -31.09
CA GLN A 263 37.13 21.87 -31.68
C GLN A 263 38.60 21.41 -31.53
N GLY A 264 39.50 22.31 -31.10
CA GLY A 264 40.90 22.04 -30.86
C GLY A 264 41.20 21.21 -29.60
N ASP A 265 40.28 21.20 -28.62
CA ASP A 265 40.45 20.58 -27.29
C ASP A 265 41.01 19.14 -27.40
N PRO A 266 42.17 18.84 -26.76
CA PRO A 266 42.73 17.49 -26.69
C PRO A 266 41.72 16.43 -26.21
N ALA A 267 40.84 16.74 -25.25
CA ALA A 267 39.85 15.83 -24.69
C ALA A 267 38.80 15.37 -25.72
N PHE A 268 38.60 16.10 -26.82
CA PHE A 268 37.70 15.67 -27.89
C PHE A 268 38.30 14.62 -28.82
N LYS A 269 39.63 14.47 -28.81
CA LYS A 269 40.42 13.52 -29.61
C LYS A 269 40.77 12.27 -28.79
N ASP A 270 41.05 12.43 -27.50
CA ASP A 270 41.31 11.35 -26.56
C ASP A 270 40.33 11.42 -25.37
N SER A 271 39.37 10.49 -25.34
CA SER A 271 38.34 10.41 -24.30
C SER A 271 38.86 9.89 -22.94
N THR A 272 40.16 9.64 -22.80
CA THR A 272 40.80 9.37 -21.49
C THR A 272 41.29 10.64 -20.79
N ILE A 273 41.28 11.79 -21.49
CA ILE A 273 41.71 13.09 -20.98
C ILE A 273 40.47 13.92 -20.61
N GLU A 274 40.44 14.45 -19.38
CA GLU A 274 39.41 15.42 -18.95
C GLU A 274 39.71 16.82 -19.52
N SER A 275 38.68 17.52 -20.03
CA SER A 275 38.80 18.89 -20.60
C SER A 275 39.18 19.88 -19.50
N SER A 276 40.37 20.50 -19.56
CA SER A 276 40.88 21.30 -18.43
C SER A 276 39.98 22.48 -18.05
N VAL A 277 40.09 22.99 -16.81
CA VAL A 277 39.28 24.13 -16.31
C VAL A 277 39.41 25.37 -17.22
N ASN A 278 40.55 25.57 -17.88
CA ASN A 278 40.76 26.63 -18.86
C ASN A 278 39.94 26.40 -20.14
N TRP A 279 39.90 25.16 -20.65
CA TRP A 279 39.06 24.76 -21.78
C TRP A 279 37.57 24.84 -21.45
N LEU A 280 37.14 24.37 -20.27
CA LEU A 280 35.76 24.55 -19.78
C LEU A 280 35.35 26.03 -19.69
N SER A 281 36.25 26.89 -19.21
CA SER A 281 36.02 28.34 -19.13
C SER A 281 35.85 28.97 -20.51
N PHE A 282 36.65 28.52 -21.50
CA PHE A 282 36.56 28.97 -22.88
C PHE A 282 35.28 28.46 -23.58
N HIS A 283 34.90 27.20 -23.36
CA HIS A 283 33.65 26.64 -23.87
C HIS A 283 32.41 27.29 -23.25
N TRP A 284 32.45 27.67 -21.96
CA TRP A 284 31.40 28.48 -21.34
C TRP A 284 31.34 29.90 -21.91
N PHE A 285 32.49 30.55 -22.14
CA PHE A 285 32.56 31.83 -22.85
C PHE A 285 31.94 31.75 -24.26
N PHE A 286 32.20 30.68 -25.01
CA PHE A 286 31.61 30.46 -26.33
C PHE A 286 30.07 30.35 -26.25
N VAL A 287 29.53 29.64 -25.25
CA VAL A 287 28.08 29.57 -24.99
C VAL A 287 27.48 30.92 -24.58
N GLU A 288 28.15 31.67 -23.69
CA GLU A 288 27.72 33.02 -23.30
C GLU A 288 27.69 33.96 -24.52
N LEU A 289 28.73 33.96 -25.33
CA LEU A 289 28.85 34.82 -26.52
C LEU A 289 27.80 34.44 -27.57
N ALA A 290 27.59 33.16 -27.84
CA ALA A 290 26.58 32.68 -28.78
C ALA A 290 25.16 33.06 -28.33
N ALA A 291 24.85 32.93 -27.03
CA ALA A 291 23.56 33.35 -26.47
C ALA A 291 23.33 34.86 -26.66
N ARG A 292 24.35 35.68 -26.37
CA ARG A 292 24.28 37.14 -26.53
C ARG A 292 24.11 37.57 -27.98
N ILE A 293 24.84 36.96 -28.92
CA ILE A 293 24.72 37.29 -30.36
C ILE A 293 23.34 36.90 -30.90
N VAL A 294 22.90 35.65 -30.66
CA VAL A 294 21.59 35.18 -31.15
C VAL A 294 20.43 36.01 -30.57
N CYS A 295 20.53 36.43 -29.31
CA CYS A 295 19.52 37.31 -28.70
C CYS A 295 19.64 38.77 -29.20
N GLY A 296 20.85 39.29 -29.35
CA GLY A 296 21.12 40.64 -29.88
C GLY A 296 20.63 40.80 -31.32
N ASN A 297 20.91 39.83 -32.20
CA ASN A 297 20.43 39.82 -33.58
C ASN A 297 18.90 39.72 -33.62
N ARG A 298 18.27 38.87 -32.79
CA ARG A 298 16.80 38.85 -32.67
C ARG A 298 16.23 40.19 -32.18
N ARG A 299 16.86 40.86 -31.21
CA ARG A 299 16.46 42.22 -30.77
C ARG A 299 16.58 43.22 -31.93
N ARG A 300 17.70 43.21 -32.66
CA ARG A 300 17.96 44.06 -33.85
C ARG A 300 16.90 43.84 -34.93
N THR A 301 16.57 42.58 -35.24
CA THR A 301 15.55 42.23 -36.25
C THR A 301 14.13 42.55 -35.78
N LEU A 302 13.79 42.37 -34.50
CA LEU A 302 12.48 42.77 -33.95
C LEU A 302 12.25 44.30 -33.91
N ARG A 303 13.33 45.10 -33.91
CA ARG A 303 13.24 46.57 -34.09
C ARG A 303 12.92 46.97 -35.54
N ILE A 304 13.12 46.07 -36.52
CA ILE A 304 12.97 46.32 -37.97
C ILE A 304 11.75 45.59 -38.56
N SER A 305 11.39 44.43 -38.00
CA SER A 305 10.32 43.52 -38.47
C SER A 305 9.44 43.06 -37.31
N THR A 306 8.13 42.98 -37.54
CA THR A 306 7.16 42.44 -36.57
C THR A 306 7.32 40.93 -36.31
N SER A 307 8.14 40.23 -37.09
CA SER A 307 8.47 38.81 -36.89
C SER A 307 9.95 38.57 -37.16
N ALA A 308 10.64 38.00 -36.17
CA ALA A 308 12.01 37.51 -36.28
C ALA A 308 12.06 36.07 -35.76
N ASP A 309 12.30 35.11 -36.66
CA ASP A 309 12.65 33.75 -36.26
C ASP A 309 14.04 33.75 -35.62
N LEU A 310 14.22 32.91 -34.60
CA LEU A 310 15.48 32.79 -33.87
C LEU A 310 16.28 31.61 -34.44
N ASP A 311 17.32 31.90 -35.21
CA ASP A 311 18.29 30.87 -35.58
C ASP A 311 19.12 30.47 -34.35
N SER A 312 18.86 29.28 -33.81
CA SER A 312 19.61 28.72 -32.69
C SER A 312 20.82 27.89 -33.12
N THR A 313 21.13 27.71 -34.41
CA THR A 313 22.13 26.73 -34.87
C THR A 313 23.51 26.93 -34.26
N GLN A 314 24.00 28.18 -34.18
CA GLN A 314 25.31 28.51 -33.61
C GLN A 314 25.33 28.35 -32.08
N PHE A 315 24.22 28.66 -31.40
CA PHE A 315 24.05 28.43 -29.97
C PHE A 315 23.95 26.94 -29.63
N ASP A 316 23.16 26.17 -30.40
CA ASP A 316 23.07 24.72 -30.31
C ASP A 316 24.46 24.08 -30.51
N SER A 317 25.21 24.62 -31.49
CA SER A 317 26.66 24.57 -31.71
C SER A 317 27.48 24.54 -30.41
N ALA A 318 27.53 25.71 -29.78
CA ALA A 318 28.31 25.97 -28.58
C ALA A 318 27.87 25.08 -27.39
N VAL A 319 26.56 24.90 -27.21
CA VAL A 319 26.01 24.07 -26.12
C VAL A 319 26.39 22.60 -26.29
N GLN A 320 26.38 22.05 -27.51
CA GLN A 320 26.84 20.68 -27.78
C GLN A 320 28.34 20.50 -27.50
N VAL A 321 29.16 21.47 -27.87
CA VAL A 321 30.62 21.48 -27.60
C VAL A 321 30.89 21.48 -26.09
N LEU A 322 30.26 22.38 -25.35
CA LEU A 322 30.42 22.45 -23.90
C LEU A 322 29.90 21.18 -23.20
N ILE A 323 28.76 20.63 -23.64
CA ILE A 323 28.23 19.37 -23.11
C ILE A 323 29.19 18.20 -23.41
N ARG A 324 29.84 18.16 -24.59
CA ARG A 324 30.87 17.15 -24.89
C ARG A 324 32.04 17.20 -23.91
N ALA A 325 32.47 18.40 -23.50
CA ALA A 325 33.49 18.59 -22.48
C ALA A 325 33.00 18.19 -21.08
N LEU A 326 31.80 18.64 -20.67
CA LEU A 326 31.24 18.31 -19.36
C LEU A 326 30.95 16.81 -19.18
N LEU A 327 30.60 16.10 -20.25
CA LEU A 327 30.34 14.65 -20.23
C LEU A 327 31.61 13.79 -20.12
N SER A 328 32.82 14.36 -20.21
CA SER A 328 34.05 13.64 -19.83
C SER A 328 34.15 13.45 -18.31
N TYR A 329 33.40 14.22 -17.52
CA TYR A 329 33.42 14.19 -16.06
C TYR A 329 32.29 13.34 -15.47
N SER A 330 32.62 12.55 -14.43
CA SER A 330 31.63 11.83 -13.62
C SER A 330 30.83 12.81 -12.75
N ILE A 331 29.56 13.05 -13.11
CA ILE A 331 28.69 13.97 -12.37
C ILE A 331 28.36 13.43 -10.97
N SER A 332 28.20 12.11 -10.80
CA SER A 332 28.00 11.50 -9.48
C SER A 332 29.18 11.70 -8.53
N ASP A 333 30.43 11.54 -8.99
CA ASP A 333 31.60 11.72 -8.13
C ASP A 333 31.76 13.18 -7.68
N ARG A 334 31.47 14.14 -8.58
CA ARG A 334 31.46 15.59 -8.29
C ARG A 334 30.35 15.94 -7.29
N LEU A 335 29.16 15.36 -7.43
CA LEU A 335 28.05 15.50 -6.48
C LEU A 335 28.39 14.87 -5.12
N GLN A 336 28.97 13.67 -5.06
CA GLN A 336 29.38 13.04 -3.81
C GLN A 336 30.50 13.81 -3.09
N TYR A 337 31.48 14.33 -3.82
CA TYR A 337 32.49 15.22 -3.26
C TYR A 337 31.85 16.48 -2.65
N SER A 338 30.94 17.14 -3.36
CA SER A 338 30.24 18.33 -2.85
C SER A 338 29.27 18.05 -1.69
N TYR A 339 28.63 16.87 -1.61
CA TYR A 339 27.87 16.45 -0.42
C TYR A 339 28.73 16.20 0.83
N SER A 340 30.05 16.06 0.66
CA SER A 340 31.03 15.93 1.74
C SER A 340 31.72 17.25 2.11
N SER A 341 31.55 18.31 1.31
CA SER A 341 32.09 19.63 1.60
C SER A 341 31.37 20.29 2.78
N VAL A 342 32.14 20.84 3.71
CA VAL A 342 31.65 21.72 4.79
C VAL A 342 31.61 23.19 4.33
N ASN A 343 32.32 23.51 3.24
CA ASN A 343 32.49 24.87 2.71
C ASN A 343 31.61 25.12 1.48
N ASP A 344 31.43 26.41 1.15
CA ASP A 344 30.82 26.88 -0.09
C ASP A 344 31.33 26.13 -1.33
N LEU A 345 30.44 25.85 -2.29
CA LEU A 345 30.76 25.13 -3.51
C LEU A 345 31.64 25.99 -4.44
N ASN A 346 32.78 25.42 -4.84
CA ASN A 346 33.77 26.01 -5.75
C ASN A 346 34.12 25.03 -6.90
N ASP A 347 33.22 24.09 -7.21
CA ASP A 347 33.40 23.14 -8.34
C ASP A 347 32.87 23.77 -9.65
N PRO A 348 33.74 24.02 -10.65
CA PRO A 348 33.34 24.70 -11.87
C PRO A 348 32.45 23.84 -12.79
N ILE A 349 32.52 22.51 -12.69
CA ILE A 349 31.72 21.60 -13.53
C ILE A 349 30.27 21.62 -13.05
N LEU A 350 30.06 21.58 -11.73
CA LEU A 350 28.72 21.73 -11.15
C LEU A 350 28.14 23.13 -11.37
N GLU A 351 28.97 24.18 -11.27
CA GLU A 351 28.56 25.55 -11.62
C GLU A 351 28.09 25.65 -13.07
N ILE A 352 28.90 25.19 -14.04
CA ILE A 352 28.56 25.30 -15.46
C ILE A 352 27.29 24.50 -15.79
N TRP A 353 27.06 23.34 -15.15
CA TRP A 353 25.79 22.62 -15.28
C TRP A 353 24.59 23.43 -14.76
N VAL A 354 24.71 24.12 -13.63
CA VAL A 354 23.64 25.03 -13.13
C VAL A 354 23.44 26.19 -14.11
N CYS A 355 24.52 26.81 -14.60
CA CYS A 355 24.45 27.86 -15.61
C CYS A 355 23.73 27.41 -16.89
N LEU A 356 24.03 26.20 -17.40
CA LEU A 356 23.34 25.62 -18.56
C LEU A 356 21.86 25.30 -18.29
N ILE A 357 21.51 24.81 -17.09
CA ILE A 357 20.11 24.54 -16.71
C ILE A 357 19.28 25.83 -16.75
N TYR A 358 19.77 26.90 -16.14
CA TYR A 358 19.09 28.19 -16.14
C TYR A 358 19.06 28.85 -17.52
N LEU A 359 20.21 28.86 -18.20
CA LEU A 359 20.31 29.46 -19.52
C LEU A 359 19.36 28.75 -20.50
N VAL A 360 19.36 27.42 -20.57
CA VAL A 360 18.63 26.67 -21.61
C VAL A 360 17.19 26.34 -21.25
N ASP A 361 16.92 25.78 -20.07
CA ASP A 361 15.57 25.30 -19.74
C ASP A 361 14.70 26.38 -19.08
N GLU A 362 15.21 27.21 -18.17
CA GLU A 362 14.38 28.21 -17.45
C GLU A 362 13.99 29.40 -18.36
N THR A 363 14.89 29.93 -19.20
CA THR A 363 14.53 31.00 -20.17
C THR A 363 13.47 30.54 -21.19
N ARG A 364 13.51 29.25 -21.55
CA ARG A 364 12.54 28.56 -22.39
C ARG A 364 11.20 28.35 -21.67
N VAL A 365 11.21 27.98 -20.38
CA VAL A 365 9.99 27.86 -19.55
C VAL A 365 9.33 29.23 -19.33
N ALA A 366 10.12 30.30 -19.20
CA ALA A 366 9.64 31.67 -19.18
C ALA A 366 9.09 32.18 -20.54
N GLY A 367 9.23 31.39 -21.62
CA GLY A 367 8.74 31.73 -22.95
C GLY A 367 9.56 32.81 -23.68
N ALA A 368 10.71 33.23 -23.14
CA ALA A 368 11.55 34.25 -23.75
C ALA A 368 12.20 33.75 -25.05
N VAL A 369 12.57 32.47 -25.11
CA VAL A 369 13.27 31.84 -26.23
C VAL A 369 12.70 30.47 -26.60
N ASN A 370 12.77 30.14 -27.90
CA ASN A 370 12.29 28.86 -28.44
C ASN A 370 13.40 27.77 -28.54
N TRP A 371 14.46 27.88 -27.73
CA TRP A 371 15.60 26.97 -27.75
C TRP A 371 15.20 25.52 -27.50
N LYS A 372 15.99 24.57 -28.00
CA LYS A 372 15.83 23.14 -27.67
C LYS A 372 16.07 22.96 -26.16
N PRO A 373 15.33 22.08 -25.47
CA PRO A 373 15.55 21.85 -24.03
C PRO A 373 16.88 21.12 -23.80
N LEU A 374 17.53 21.38 -22.68
CA LEU A 374 18.91 20.96 -22.38
C LEU A 374 19.10 19.44 -22.56
N TRP A 375 18.13 18.65 -22.12
CA TRP A 375 18.17 17.19 -22.24
C TRP A 375 18.25 16.69 -23.70
N ILE A 376 17.79 17.45 -24.70
CA ILE A 376 17.94 17.08 -26.12
C ILE A 376 19.40 17.24 -26.57
N HIS A 377 20.13 18.26 -26.09
CA HIS A 377 21.56 18.40 -26.39
C HIS A 377 22.38 17.32 -25.68
N VAL A 378 22.06 17.03 -24.41
CA VAL A 378 22.66 15.93 -23.66
C VAL A 378 22.43 14.60 -24.38
N GLU A 379 21.19 14.26 -24.74
CA GLU A 379 20.90 13.05 -25.51
C GLU A 379 21.61 13.00 -26.88
N HIS A 380 21.71 14.14 -27.58
CA HIS A 380 22.41 14.18 -28.87
C HIS A 380 23.90 13.82 -28.72
N VAL A 381 24.57 14.28 -27.67
CA VAL A 381 25.97 13.93 -27.40
C VAL A 381 26.11 12.52 -26.83
N LEU A 382 25.20 12.08 -25.93
CA LEU A 382 25.20 10.73 -25.36
C LEU A 382 24.92 9.62 -26.40
N ASP A 383 24.15 9.93 -27.45
CA ASP A 383 23.86 9.01 -28.56
C ASP A 383 25.03 8.96 -29.60
N THR A 384 26.12 9.75 -29.43
CA THR A 384 27.32 9.65 -30.29
C THR A 384 28.19 8.42 -29.97
N PRO A 385 28.96 7.88 -30.95
CA PRO A 385 29.79 6.68 -30.73
C PRO A 385 30.76 6.80 -29.55
N THR A 386 31.36 7.98 -29.32
CA THR A 386 32.33 8.23 -28.23
C THR A 386 31.74 8.09 -26.83
N PHE A 387 30.41 8.19 -26.69
CA PHE A 387 29.71 7.98 -25.42
C PHE A 387 28.81 6.73 -25.43
N SER A 388 28.79 5.94 -26.51
CA SER A 388 27.98 4.73 -26.58
C SER A 388 28.40 3.68 -25.53
N LEU A 389 27.45 2.94 -24.97
CA LEU A 389 27.70 1.90 -23.95
C LEU A 389 27.25 0.53 -24.46
N PRO A 390 27.88 -0.59 -24.03
CA PRO A 390 27.63 -1.92 -24.61
C PRO A 390 26.19 -2.44 -24.48
N TYR A 391 25.40 -1.91 -23.53
CA TYR A 391 24.03 -2.35 -23.28
C TYR A 391 23.09 -1.15 -23.01
N LYS A 392 21.88 -1.20 -23.59
CA LYS A 392 20.85 -0.15 -23.40
C LYS A 392 20.39 0.05 -21.94
N VAL A 393 20.59 -0.94 -21.07
CA VAL A 393 20.38 -0.77 -19.62
C VAL A 393 21.40 0.20 -19.03
N PHE A 394 22.66 0.17 -19.47
CA PHE A 394 23.70 1.07 -18.97
C PHE A 394 23.53 2.49 -19.52
N GLU A 395 23.08 2.65 -20.78
CA GLU A 395 22.61 3.94 -21.28
C GLU A 395 21.46 4.48 -20.42
N SER A 396 20.47 3.64 -20.09
CA SER A 396 19.35 4.00 -19.22
C SER A 396 19.81 4.45 -17.83
N GLU A 397 20.75 3.73 -17.19
CA GLU A 397 21.26 4.11 -15.88
C GLU A 397 22.01 5.44 -15.90
N ARG A 398 22.84 5.69 -16.91
CA ARG A 398 23.49 7.00 -17.10
C ARG A 398 22.48 8.12 -17.36
N ARG A 399 21.38 7.86 -18.08
CA ARG A 399 20.29 8.84 -18.22
C ARG A 399 19.58 9.11 -16.90
N TRP A 400 19.34 8.08 -16.07
CA TRP A 400 18.78 8.26 -14.73
C TRP A 400 19.69 9.07 -13.81
N GLU A 401 21.01 8.85 -13.87
CA GLU A 401 22.02 9.65 -13.18
C GLU A 401 21.88 11.15 -13.54
N TYR A 402 21.92 11.51 -14.83
CA TYR A 402 21.76 12.91 -15.25
C TYR A 402 20.38 13.49 -14.91
N ILE A 403 19.29 12.70 -14.97
CA ILE A 403 17.95 13.13 -14.56
C ILE A 403 17.91 13.50 -13.06
N PHE A 404 18.53 12.70 -12.18
CA PHE A 404 18.61 13.00 -10.76
C PHE A 404 19.60 14.14 -10.47
N ALA A 405 20.76 14.17 -11.15
CA ALA A 405 21.76 15.22 -11.01
C ALA A 405 21.19 16.60 -11.40
N PHE A 406 20.49 16.69 -12.52
CA PHE A 406 19.85 17.94 -12.94
C PHE A 406 18.73 18.34 -11.98
N SER A 407 18.02 17.38 -11.37
CA SER A 407 17.02 17.68 -10.32
C SER A 407 17.67 18.30 -9.06
N ALA A 408 18.85 17.82 -8.66
CA ALA A 408 19.63 18.40 -7.57
C ALA A 408 20.16 19.80 -7.90
N LEU A 409 20.66 20.00 -9.12
CA LEU A 409 21.27 21.26 -9.56
C LEU A 409 20.22 22.36 -9.87
N ASN A 410 19.00 22.01 -10.29
CA ASN A 410 17.90 22.96 -10.48
C ASN A 410 17.43 23.64 -9.17
N MET A 411 17.92 23.20 -8.00
CA MET A 411 17.59 23.79 -6.70
C MET A 411 18.43 25.03 -6.34
N PHE A 412 19.53 25.33 -7.03
CA PHE A 412 20.33 26.54 -6.76
C PHE A 412 19.74 27.77 -7.47
N SER A 413 19.81 28.95 -6.84
CA SER A 413 19.37 30.23 -7.40
C SER A 413 20.33 30.78 -8.46
N SER A 414 19.82 31.22 -9.61
CA SER A 414 20.58 31.94 -10.65
C SER A 414 21.25 33.23 -10.17
N GLN A 415 20.59 33.94 -9.25
CA GLN A 415 20.98 35.28 -8.79
C GLN A 415 21.98 35.23 -7.63
N THR A 416 21.92 34.19 -6.79
CA THR A 416 22.66 34.16 -5.51
C THR A 416 23.51 32.91 -5.31
N GLY A 417 23.39 31.89 -6.17
CA GLY A 417 24.06 30.60 -6.02
C GLY A 417 23.63 29.80 -4.78
N ARG A 418 22.60 30.24 -4.05
CA ARG A 418 22.10 29.56 -2.82
C ARG A 418 21.01 28.55 -3.15
N LEU A 419 20.94 27.46 -2.37
CA LEU A 419 19.82 26.52 -2.46
C LEU A 419 18.48 27.21 -2.13
N MET A 420 17.47 27.04 -2.99
CA MET A 420 16.13 27.59 -2.86
C MET A 420 15.09 26.46 -2.77
N PRO A 421 14.69 26.04 -1.54
CA PRO A 421 13.74 24.93 -1.35
C PRO A 421 12.34 25.15 -1.95
N SER A 422 12.01 26.38 -2.33
CA SER A 422 10.70 26.79 -2.87
C SER A 422 10.68 27.00 -4.39
N HIS A 423 11.79 26.78 -5.12
CA HIS A 423 11.78 26.88 -6.57
C HIS A 423 11.04 25.67 -7.17
N PRO A 424 10.00 25.84 -8.01
CA PRO A 424 9.39 24.72 -8.72
C PRO A 424 10.41 24.14 -9.70
N PRO A 425 10.80 22.85 -9.61
CA PRO A 425 11.86 22.31 -10.45
C PRO A 425 11.33 21.83 -11.80
N ILE A 426 12.12 22.05 -12.86
CA ILE A 426 11.73 21.73 -14.23
C ILE A 426 11.54 20.21 -14.40
N SER A 427 10.29 19.81 -14.59
CA SER A 427 9.87 18.41 -14.69
C SER A 427 10.15 17.83 -16.08
N ARG A 428 11.27 17.10 -16.23
CA ARG A 428 11.78 16.59 -17.52
C ARG A 428 11.20 15.22 -17.91
N TRP A 429 9.89 15.02 -17.74
CA TRP A 429 9.21 13.72 -17.99
C TRP A 429 9.39 13.17 -19.42
N ALA A 430 9.59 14.02 -20.43
CA ALA A 430 9.89 13.56 -21.78
C ALA A 430 11.19 12.74 -21.87
N TRP A 431 12.20 13.10 -21.06
CA TRP A 431 13.47 12.38 -20.97
C TRP A 431 13.28 11.04 -20.26
N VAL A 432 12.59 11.04 -19.11
CA VAL A 432 12.17 9.82 -18.39
C VAL A 432 11.44 8.84 -19.32
N CYS A 433 10.57 9.36 -20.20
CA CYS A 433 9.89 8.53 -21.20
C CYS A 433 10.83 7.94 -22.28
N LYS A 434 11.91 8.62 -22.71
CA LYS A 434 12.94 8.02 -23.58
C LYS A 434 13.67 6.90 -22.82
N THR A 435 14.17 7.21 -21.62
CA THR A 435 14.90 6.29 -20.73
C THR A 435 14.13 4.99 -20.47
N ILE A 436 12.86 5.07 -20.10
CA ILE A 436 12.00 3.89 -19.87
C ILE A 436 11.72 3.10 -21.15
N LYS A 437 11.56 3.77 -22.30
CA LYS A 437 11.24 3.16 -23.59
C LYS A 437 12.39 2.31 -24.15
N ASP A 438 13.63 2.71 -23.90
CA ASP A 438 14.82 2.03 -24.43
C ASP A 438 15.14 0.69 -23.69
N VAL A 439 14.48 0.41 -22.57
CA VAL A 439 14.67 -0.82 -21.78
C VAL A 439 13.49 -1.79 -21.89
N ARG A 440 13.79 -3.08 -22.06
CA ARG A 440 12.81 -4.17 -22.18
C ARG A 440 12.29 -4.62 -20.81
N LEU A 441 11.29 -3.92 -20.28
CA LEU A 441 10.69 -4.14 -18.95
C LEU A 441 9.51 -5.15 -18.91
N LYS A 442 9.00 -5.55 -20.07
CA LYS A 442 7.90 -6.52 -20.21
C LYS A 442 8.37 -7.94 -19.87
N GLU A 443 7.43 -8.81 -19.51
CA GLU A 443 7.71 -10.23 -19.30
C GLU A 443 7.85 -10.97 -20.63
N ASP A 444 8.87 -11.85 -20.73
CA ASP A 444 9.16 -12.65 -21.92
C ASP A 444 9.36 -14.13 -21.55
N SER A 445 8.36 -14.96 -21.83
CA SER A 445 8.32 -16.39 -21.49
C SER A 445 9.22 -17.29 -22.35
N ASN A 446 9.76 -16.79 -23.47
CA ASN A 446 10.20 -17.62 -24.59
C ASN A 446 11.74 -17.77 -24.68
N ILE A 447 12.48 -17.60 -23.59
CA ILE A 447 13.95 -17.52 -23.59
C ILE A 447 14.54 -18.50 -22.56
N ALA A 448 15.61 -19.21 -22.91
CA ALA A 448 16.36 -20.03 -21.97
C ALA A 448 16.92 -19.19 -20.80
N GLY A 449 16.91 -19.74 -19.58
CA GLY A 449 17.32 -18.99 -18.38
C GLY A 449 16.33 -17.90 -17.91
N ALA A 450 15.10 -17.89 -18.42
CA ALA A 450 14.09 -16.86 -18.10
C ALA A 450 13.78 -16.66 -16.60
N SER A 451 14.05 -17.62 -15.71
CA SER A 451 13.81 -17.46 -14.27
C SER A 451 14.69 -16.35 -13.66
N ALA A 452 16.01 -16.52 -13.70
CA ALA A 452 16.98 -15.56 -13.16
C ALA A 452 16.96 -14.22 -13.93
N ARG A 453 16.80 -14.28 -15.25
CA ARG A 453 16.65 -13.07 -16.08
C ARG A 453 15.40 -12.28 -15.70
N GLN A 454 14.25 -12.94 -15.50
CA GLN A 454 13.02 -12.25 -15.12
C GLN A 454 13.10 -11.67 -13.70
N GLN A 455 13.80 -12.32 -12.76
CA GLN A 455 14.06 -11.74 -11.43
C GLN A 455 14.85 -10.43 -11.53
N ARG A 456 15.90 -10.36 -12.37
CA ARG A 456 16.65 -9.11 -12.62
C ARG A 456 15.80 -8.03 -13.31
N ILE A 457 14.90 -8.41 -14.23
CA ILE A 457 13.94 -7.48 -14.86
C ILE A 457 12.91 -6.97 -13.84
N ASP A 458 12.37 -7.85 -13.00
CA ASP A 458 11.37 -7.52 -11.97
C ASP A 458 11.97 -6.59 -10.90
N PHE A 459 13.20 -6.85 -10.45
CA PHE A 459 13.97 -5.93 -9.61
C PHE A 459 14.08 -4.54 -10.26
N TYR A 460 14.51 -4.48 -11.53
CA TYR A 460 14.69 -3.21 -12.24
C TYR A 460 13.37 -2.46 -12.49
N VAL A 461 12.26 -3.19 -12.72
CA VAL A 461 10.91 -2.61 -12.75
C VAL A 461 10.59 -1.91 -11.44
N ARG A 462 10.89 -2.53 -10.28
CA ARG A 462 10.68 -1.89 -8.97
C ARG A 462 11.54 -0.63 -8.82
N THR A 463 12.80 -0.65 -9.23
CA THR A 463 13.68 0.53 -9.22
C THR A 463 13.13 1.66 -10.10
N VAL A 464 12.65 1.36 -11.32
CA VAL A 464 12.05 2.36 -12.23
C VAL A 464 10.78 2.97 -11.63
N MET A 465 9.91 2.17 -10.99
CA MET A 465 8.72 2.71 -10.29
C MET A 465 9.14 3.59 -9.10
N ALA A 466 10.11 3.16 -8.29
CA ALA A 466 10.63 3.94 -7.17
C ALA A 466 11.24 5.28 -7.64
N ARG A 467 12.02 5.29 -8.73
CA ARG A 467 12.55 6.52 -9.35
C ARG A 467 11.43 7.46 -9.81
N CYS A 468 10.40 6.94 -10.48
CA CYS A 468 9.24 7.74 -10.88
C CYS A 468 8.44 8.32 -9.70
N TRP A 469 8.52 7.70 -8.51
CA TRP A 469 7.92 8.20 -7.28
C TRP A 469 8.83 9.19 -6.53
N LEU A 470 10.15 8.99 -6.54
CA LEU A 470 11.13 9.89 -5.95
C LEU A 470 11.22 11.22 -6.71
N LEU A 471 11.08 11.23 -8.04
CA LEU A 471 10.95 12.47 -8.82
C LEU A 471 9.80 13.36 -8.31
N HIS A 472 8.68 12.76 -7.91
CA HIS A 472 7.58 13.50 -7.29
C HIS A 472 7.85 13.85 -5.82
N THR A 473 8.19 12.86 -4.98
CA THR A 473 8.20 13.02 -3.51
C THR A 473 9.49 13.63 -2.93
N MET A 474 10.64 13.44 -3.59
CA MET A 474 11.93 13.98 -3.17
C MET A 474 12.31 15.23 -3.98
N TRP A 475 11.96 15.25 -5.27
CA TRP A 475 12.29 16.36 -6.18
C TRP A 475 11.08 17.21 -6.57
N GLY A 476 9.88 17.00 -6.01
CA GLY A 476 8.72 17.90 -6.21
C GLY A 476 8.13 17.96 -7.62
N TRP A 477 8.51 17.05 -8.54
CA TRP A 477 7.99 17.06 -9.92
C TRP A 477 6.48 16.76 -9.92
N ASN A 478 5.69 17.66 -10.50
CA ASN A 478 4.28 17.41 -10.75
C ASN A 478 4.10 16.42 -11.91
N TYR A 479 3.01 15.65 -11.94
CA TYR A 479 2.73 14.71 -13.02
C TYR A 479 2.09 15.37 -14.27
N GLN A 480 2.59 16.54 -14.68
CA GLN A 480 2.19 17.15 -15.96
C GLN A 480 2.53 16.25 -17.15
N HIS A 481 1.60 16.14 -18.10
CA HIS A 481 1.69 15.23 -19.26
C HIS A 481 1.98 13.76 -18.91
N TYR A 482 1.47 13.27 -17.76
CA TYR A 482 1.59 11.90 -17.30
C TYR A 482 1.19 10.84 -18.35
N ASP A 483 0.36 11.17 -19.33
CA ASP A 483 -0.27 10.18 -20.21
C ASP A 483 0.78 9.41 -21.03
N ARG A 484 1.85 10.09 -21.44
CA ARG A 484 3.04 9.46 -22.03
C ARG A 484 3.69 8.45 -21.08
N LEU A 485 3.90 8.83 -19.81
CA LEU A 485 4.44 7.93 -18.78
C LEU A 485 3.56 6.70 -18.60
N PHE A 486 2.24 6.87 -18.45
CA PHE A 486 1.31 5.75 -18.27
C PHE A 486 1.21 4.83 -19.50
N THR A 487 1.39 5.34 -20.73
CA THR A 487 1.52 4.47 -21.92
C THR A 487 2.78 3.60 -21.94
N LEU A 488 3.77 3.90 -21.08
CA LEU A 488 4.98 3.08 -20.91
C LEU A 488 4.87 2.16 -19.68
N ILE A 489 4.48 2.70 -18.52
CA ILE A 489 4.52 1.95 -17.26
C ILE A 489 3.35 0.96 -17.08
N TYR A 490 2.14 1.27 -17.54
CA TYR A 490 1.00 0.35 -17.39
C TYR A 490 1.15 -0.95 -18.22
N PRO A 491 1.66 -0.93 -19.47
CA PRO A 491 1.94 -2.14 -20.24
C PRO A 491 2.92 -3.14 -19.61
N ILE A 492 3.74 -2.71 -18.64
CA ILE A 492 4.66 -3.58 -17.87
C ILE A 492 3.86 -4.57 -17.01
N PHE A 493 2.82 -4.07 -16.34
CA PHE A 493 1.89 -4.90 -15.57
C PHE A 493 0.88 -5.60 -16.49
N GLN A 494 0.46 -4.95 -17.57
CA GLN A 494 -0.49 -5.53 -18.52
C GLN A 494 0.04 -6.82 -19.18
N SER A 495 1.34 -6.90 -19.52
CA SER A 495 1.94 -8.13 -20.06
C SER A 495 1.84 -9.30 -19.06
N ARG A 496 2.02 -9.00 -17.77
CA ARG A 496 1.89 -9.92 -16.63
C ARG A 496 0.40 -10.18 -16.24
N LYS A 497 -0.56 -9.68 -17.02
CA LYS A 497 -2.02 -9.68 -16.75
C LYS A 497 -2.43 -9.03 -15.42
N LEU A 498 -1.65 -8.04 -14.97
CA LEU A 498 -1.70 -7.39 -13.65
C LEU A 498 -1.33 -8.30 -12.46
N ALA A 499 -0.55 -9.36 -12.69
CA ALA A 499 0.04 -10.15 -11.60
C ALA A 499 1.12 -9.36 -10.85
N LYS A 500 1.46 -9.84 -9.65
CA LYS A 500 2.64 -9.41 -8.88
C LYS A 500 3.96 -9.76 -9.60
N LEU A 501 5.07 -9.23 -9.12
CA LEU A 501 6.41 -9.66 -9.52
C LEU A 501 6.84 -10.95 -8.77
N LYS A 502 7.83 -11.68 -9.30
CA LYS A 502 8.15 -13.05 -8.82
C LYS A 502 8.66 -13.15 -7.38
N ASP A 503 9.17 -12.04 -6.85
CA ASP A 503 9.69 -11.90 -5.48
C ASP A 503 8.67 -11.29 -4.48
N GLU A 504 7.44 -10.99 -4.92
CA GLU A 504 6.45 -10.29 -4.12
C GLU A 504 5.47 -11.24 -3.40
N LYS A 505 4.89 -10.75 -2.28
CA LYS A 505 3.83 -11.45 -1.54
C LYS A 505 2.47 -11.26 -2.21
N THR A 506 1.62 -12.28 -2.13
CA THR A 506 0.24 -12.24 -2.67
C THR A 506 -0.73 -11.74 -1.61
N ASP A 507 -0.90 -10.42 -1.53
CA ASP A 507 -1.91 -9.79 -0.67
C ASP A 507 -2.35 -8.44 -1.24
N PHE A 508 -3.34 -7.80 -0.63
CA PHE A 508 -3.64 -6.39 -0.88
C PHE A 508 -2.45 -5.49 -0.49
N PRO A 509 -2.27 -4.31 -1.13
CA PRO A 509 -1.25 -3.33 -0.72
C PRO A 509 -1.33 -2.96 0.77
N PRO A 510 -0.18 -2.71 1.45
CA PRO A 510 -0.16 -2.43 2.89
C PRO A 510 -1.11 -1.31 3.32
N PHE A 511 -1.21 -0.23 2.53
CA PHE A 511 -2.10 0.92 2.78
C PHE A 511 -3.60 0.56 2.83
N ILE A 512 -4.04 -0.48 2.10
CA ILE A 512 -5.41 -1.01 2.18
C ILE A 512 -5.59 -1.91 3.40
N ARG A 513 -4.60 -2.76 3.72
CA ARG A 513 -4.70 -3.74 4.81
C ARG A 513 -4.66 -3.12 6.20
N HIS A 514 -3.77 -2.15 6.39
CA HIS A 514 -3.56 -1.45 7.66
C HIS A 514 -4.43 -0.18 7.77
N LEU A 515 -5.27 0.10 6.77
CA LEU A 515 -6.11 1.31 6.70
C LEU A 515 -5.32 2.63 6.81
N ASP A 516 -4.03 2.62 6.49
CA ASP A 516 -3.18 3.81 6.49
C ASP A 516 -3.22 4.50 5.11
N LEU A 517 -4.13 5.46 4.95
CA LEU A 517 -4.22 6.28 3.74
C LEU A 517 -3.08 7.31 3.62
N GLU A 518 -2.39 7.69 4.70
CA GLU A 518 -1.21 8.57 4.61
C GLU A 518 -0.04 7.84 3.94
N SER A 519 0.06 6.52 4.10
CA SER A 519 1.05 5.72 3.40
C SER A 519 0.86 5.64 1.88
N LEU A 520 -0.24 6.17 1.32
CA LEU A 520 -0.34 6.45 -0.12
C LEU A 520 0.52 7.63 -0.57
N ASP A 521 0.80 8.58 0.32
CA ASP A 521 1.63 9.77 0.05
C ASP A 521 3.07 9.62 0.59
N ARG A 522 3.41 8.46 1.15
CA ARG A 522 4.76 8.12 1.67
C ARG A 522 5.35 6.89 0.99
N PHE A 523 6.66 6.87 0.78
CA PHE A 523 7.39 5.66 0.34
C PHE A 523 7.63 4.71 1.51
N SER A 524 7.47 3.40 1.29
CA SER A 524 7.68 2.36 2.30
C SER A 524 8.55 1.22 1.77
N ASN A 525 9.53 0.78 2.56
CA ASN A 525 10.49 -0.29 2.17
C ASN A 525 9.84 -1.68 1.92
N GLY A 526 8.54 -1.85 2.20
CA GLY A 526 7.76 -3.04 1.89
C GLY A 526 6.76 -2.86 0.73
N ASP A 527 6.79 -1.74 0.00
CA ASP A 527 5.92 -1.51 -1.16
C ASP A 527 6.28 -2.47 -2.31
N SER A 528 5.28 -3.20 -2.82
CA SER A 528 5.40 -3.89 -4.12
C SER A 528 5.48 -2.89 -5.27
N ALA A 529 6.00 -3.28 -6.43
CA ALA A 529 6.03 -2.43 -7.62
C ALA A 529 4.62 -1.99 -8.04
N TRP A 530 3.60 -2.84 -7.81
CA TRP A 530 2.19 -2.49 -7.98
C TRP A 530 1.70 -1.47 -6.94
N SER A 531 2.16 -1.57 -5.68
CA SER A 531 1.84 -0.56 -4.64
C SER A 531 2.40 0.81 -5.01
N ILE A 532 3.66 0.89 -5.47
CA ILE A 532 4.27 2.14 -5.96
C ILE A 532 3.51 2.67 -7.18
N PHE A 533 3.15 1.81 -8.15
CA PHE A 533 2.33 2.19 -9.30
C PHE A 533 0.97 2.79 -8.88
N LEU A 534 0.31 2.24 -7.86
CA LEU A 534 -0.96 2.79 -7.34
C LEU A 534 -0.80 4.16 -6.68
N LYS A 535 0.33 4.41 -6.00
CA LYS A 535 0.66 5.74 -5.44
C LYS A 535 0.87 6.78 -6.54
N ILE A 536 1.68 6.44 -7.56
CA ILE A 536 1.88 7.27 -8.77
C ILE A 536 0.54 7.51 -9.48
N PHE A 537 -0.32 6.50 -9.59
CA PHE A 537 -1.65 6.59 -10.24
C PHE A 537 -2.60 7.56 -9.52
N ARG A 538 -2.73 7.45 -8.18
CA ARG A 538 -3.50 8.42 -7.39
C ARG A 538 -2.91 9.83 -7.55
N ARG A 539 -1.59 9.98 -7.43
CA ARG A 539 -0.94 11.29 -7.47
C ARG A 539 -1.07 11.98 -8.83
N ALA A 540 -0.98 11.24 -9.94
CA ALA A 540 -1.21 11.78 -11.28
C ALA A 540 -2.65 12.25 -11.53
N ILE A 541 -3.63 11.70 -10.80
CA ILE A 541 -5.02 12.19 -10.79
C ILE A 541 -5.14 13.46 -9.93
N VAL A 542 -4.54 13.48 -8.75
CA VAL A 542 -4.54 14.66 -7.83
C VAL A 542 -3.88 15.88 -8.48
N ASP A 543 -2.75 15.69 -9.17
CA ASP A 543 -2.03 16.76 -9.87
C ASP A 543 -2.77 17.26 -11.13
N ASN A 544 -3.69 16.47 -11.69
CA ASN A 544 -4.44 16.83 -12.91
C ASN A 544 -5.83 16.13 -12.96
N PRO A 545 -6.83 16.65 -12.22
CA PRO A 545 -8.15 16.04 -12.15
C PRO A 545 -8.91 16.08 -13.50
N GLY A 546 -8.68 17.10 -14.34
CA GLY A 546 -9.27 17.17 -15.68
C GLY A 546 -8.86 16.01 -16.59
N GLY A 547 -7.66 15.46 -16.37
CA GLY A 547 -7.15 14.30 -17.09
C GLY A 547 -7.62 12.94 -16.55
N ALA A 548 -8.15 12.87 -15.33
CA ALA A 548 -8.43 11.63 -14.60
C ALA A 548 -9.26 10.61 -15.41
N ARG A 549 -10.26 11.09 -16.17
CA ARG A 549 -11.10 10.27 -17.05
C ARG A 549 -10.30 9.45 -18.07
N LYS A 550 -9.20 10.00 -18.59
CA LYS A 550 -8.27 9.30 -19.50
C LYS A 550 -7.52 8.20 -18.74
N LEU A 551 -6.94 8.50 -17.57
CA LEU A 551 -6.24 7.53 -16.73
C LEU A 551 -7.13 6.34 -16.36
N TYR A 552 -8.36 6.59 -15.93
CA TYR A 552 -9.32 5.51 -15.66
C TYR A 552 -9.53 4.66 -16.92
N SER A 553 -9.81 5.26 -18.07
CA SER A 553 -10.02 4.51 -19.32
C SER A 553 -8.82 3.66 -19.75
N THR A 554 -7.59 4.13 -19.50
CA THR A 554 -6.35 3.42 -19.86
C THR A 554 -6.01 2.29 -18.88
N CYS A 555 -6.12 2.54 -17.58
CA CYS A 555 -5.67 1.62 -16.54
C CYS A 555 -6.78 0.72 -15.96
N MET A 556 -8.02 0.83 -16.43
CA MET A 556 -9.10 -0.03 -15.91
C MET A 556 -8.87 -1.51 -16.24
N PRO A 557 -9.03 -2.42 -15.26
CA PRO A 557 -8.98 -3.84 -15.52
C PRO A 557 -10.25 -4.30 -16.24
N ILE A 558 -10.05 -4.95 -17.39
CA ILE A 558 -11.13 -5.50 -18.23
C ILE A 558 -11.05 -7.04 -18.23
N GLY A 559 -12.20 -7.68 -18.41
CA GLY A 559 -12.37 -9.13 -18.52
C GLY A 559 -12.65 -9.82 -17.18
N VAL A 560 -13.61 -10.74 -17.20
CA VAL A 560 -13.97 -11.62 -16.06
C VAL A 560 -12.86 -12.66 -15.85
N LEU A 561 -12.60 -13.02 -14.60
CA LEU A 561 -11.69 -14.09 -14.21
C LEU A 561 -12.49 -15.35 -13.82
N ASN A 562 -12.25 -16.44 -14.56
CA ASN A 562 -12.95 -17.72 -14.40
C ASN A 562 -12.10 -18.71 -13.60
N PHE A 563 -11.97 -18.45 -12.30
CA PHE A 563 -11.44 -19.43 -11.34
C PHE A 563 -12.64 -20.20 -10.76
N THR A 564 -12.52 -21.51 -10.58
CA THR A 564 -13.62 -22.37 -10.08
C THR A 564 -13.08 -23.47 -9.16
N ASP A 565 -13.95 -24.18 -8.45
CA ASP A 565 -13.51 -25.32 -7.63
C ASP A 565 -12.88 -26.46 -8.48
N GLU A 566 -13.15 -26.50 -9.80
CA GLU A 566 -12.49 -27.39 -10.79
C GLU A 566 -11.17 -26.84 -11.32
N ASN A 567 -11.04 -25.50 -11.42
CA ASN A 567 -9.86 -24.79 -11.90
C ASN A 567 -9.50 -23.66 -10.90
N PRO A 568 -8.93 -23.99 -9.73
CA PRO A 568 -8.72 -23.04 -8.64
C PRO A 568 -7.58 -22.06 -8.93
N ALA A 569 -7.70 -20.84 -8.42
CA ALA A 569 -6.69 -19.80 -8.64
C ALA A 569 -5.30 -20.21 -8.11
N THR A 570 -4.29 -20.15 -8.98
CA THR A 570 -2.87 -20.20 -8.56
C THR A 570 -2.52 -18.95 -7.73
N ASP A 571 -1.38 -18.97 -7.03
CA ASP A 571 -0.86 -17.80 -6.31
C ASP A 571 -0.70 -16.56 -7.23
N MET A 572 -0.26 -16.77 -8.47
CA MET A 572 -0.15 -15.70 -9.47
C MET A 572 -1.52 -15.23 -9.96
N ASP A 573 -2.49 -16.12 -10.14
CA ASP A 573 -3.85 -15.77 -10.52
C ASP A 573 -4.59 -14.98 -9.43
N LEU A 574 -4.42 -15.38 -8.17
CA LEU A 574 -4.93 -14.65 -7.01
C LEU A 574 -4.31 -13.25 -6.94
N SER A 575 -3.01 -13.10 -7.21
CA SER A 575 -2.37 -11.77 -7.28
C SER A 575 -3.00 -10.86 -8.35
N ARG A 576 -3.40 -11.40 -9.52
CA ARG A 576 -4.11 -10.65 -10.56
C ARG A 576 -5.46 -10.15 -10.04
N LEU A 577 -6.20 -11.00 -9.33
CA LEU A 577 -7.50 -10.62 -8.76
C LEU A 577 -7.36 -9.52 -7.71
N LEU A 578 -6.42 -9.68 -6.77
CA LEU A 578 -6.15 -8.71 -5.70
C LEU A 578 -5.68 -7.36 -6.25
N ASN A 579 -4.78 -7.36 -7.24
CA ASN A 579 -4.30 -6.13 -7.90
C ASN A 579 -5.42 -5.39 -8.65
N ARG A 580 -6.33 -6.13 -9.29
CA ARG A 580 -7.54 -5.60 -9.96
C ARG A 580 -8.53 -5.00 -8.96
N PHE A 581 -8.68 -5.58 -7.77
CA PHE A 581 -9.48 -4.98 -6.69
C PHE A 581 -8.78 -3.73 -6.12
N ALA A 582 -7.47 -3.78 -5.89
CA ALA A 582 -6.71 -2.68 -5.31
C ALA A 582 -6.78 -1.39 -6.14
N ILE A 583 -6.69 -1.47 -7.48
CA ILE A 583 -6.87 -0.26 -8.32
C ILE A 583 -8.30 0.30 -8.24
N LEU A 584 -9.34 -0.55 -8.17
CA LEU A 584 -10.72 -0.08 -8.03
C LEU A 584 -10.98 0.59 -6.66
N LEU A 585 -10.34 0.09 -5.59
CA LEU A 585 -10.36 0.72 -4.27
C LEU A 585 -9.60 2.07 -4.27
N VAL A 586 -8.45 2.15 -4.96
CA VAL A 586 -7.68 3.41 -5.08
C VAL A 586 -8.43 4.49 -5.87
N ILE A 587 -9.22 4.13 -6.89
CA ILE A 587 -10.12 5.09 -7.55
C ILE A 587 -11.11 5.69 -6.55
N LEU A 588 -11.74 4.85 -5.72
CA LEU A 588 -12.71 5.29 -4.71
C LEU A 588 -12.07 6.14 -3.60
N ILE A 589 -10.81 5.86 -3.25
CA ILE A 589 -9.99 6.71 -2.35
C ILE A 589 -9.65 8.08 -3.00
N THR A 590 -9.57 8.14 -4.33
CA THR A 590 -9.17 9.36 -5.05
C THR A 590 -10.36 10.24 -5.43
N GLU A 591 -11.51 9.64 -5.79
CA GLU A 591 -12.78 10.33 -6.05
C GLU A 591 -13.91 9.71 -5.19
N PRO A 592 -13.98 10.03 -3.88
CA PRO A 592 -14.97 9.47 -2.97
C PRO A 592 -16.37 10.07 -3.20
N THR A 593 -17.11 9.49 -4.15
CA THR A 593 -18.48 9.88 -4.49
C THR A 593 -19.41 8.68 -4.57
N GLN A 594 -20.72 8.89 -4.38
CA GLN A 594 -21.70 7.80 -4.38
C GLN A 594 -21.75 7.03 -5.71
N ASP A 595 -21.65 7.73 -6.84
CA ASP A 595 -21.58 7.09 -8.16
C ASP A 595 -20.31 6.23 -8.33
N ARG A 596 -19.17 6.66 -7.77
CA ARG A 596 -17.94 5.86 -7.75
C ARG A 596 -18.04 4.66 -6.81
N ALA A 597 -18.72 4.77 -5.67
CA ALA A 597 -19.02 3.63 -4.79
C ALA A 597 -19.91 2.60 -5.51
N VAL A 598 -20.96 3.06 -6.20
CA VAL A 598 -21.85 2.22 -7.04
C VAL A 598 -21.09 1.52 -8.17
N ASP A 599 -20.26 2.26 -8.93
CA ASP A 599 -19.49 1.73 -10.06
C ASP A 599 -18.38 0.76 -9.59
N CYS A 600 -17.68 1.08 -8.50
CA CYS A 600 -16.66 0.22 -7.90
C CYS A 600 -17.26 -1.12 -7.42
N ALA A 601 -18.36 -1.09 -6.66
CA ALA A 601 -19.04 -2.30 -6.20
C ALA A 601 -19.60 -3.15 -7.35
N LYS A 602 -20.05 -2.53 -8.45
CA LYS A 602 -20.47 -3.24 -9.68
C LYS A 602 -19.28 -3.86 -10.40
N ARG A 603 -18.16 -3.15 -10.56
CA ARG A 603 -16.95 -3.65 -11.24
C ARG A 603 -16.30 -4.80 -10.48
N ILE A 604 -16.21 -4.72 -9.15
CA ILE A 604 -15.66 -5.80 -8.33
C ILE A 604 -16.53 -7.08 -8.49
N GLN A 605 -17.86 -6.97 -8.44
CA GLN A 605 -18.75 -8.11 -8.70
C GLN A 605 -18.67 -8.64 -10.14
N ALA A 606 -18.39 -7.78 -11.13
CA ALA A 606 -18.23 -8.19 -12.53
C ALA A 606 -16.87 -8.82 -12.84
N LEU A 607 -15.84 -8.61 -12.01
CA LEU A 607 -14.51 -9.19 -12.19
C LEU A 607 -14.48 -10.69 -11.93
N ILE A 608 -15.31 -11.21 -11.01
CA ILE A 608 -15.38 -12.66 -10.72
C ILE A 608 -16.77 -13.07 -10.18
N PRO A 609 -17.43 -14.08 -10.78
CA PRO A 609 -18.70 -14.61 -10.27
C PRO A 609 -18.49 -15.41 -8.98
N PHE A 610 -18.75 -14.77 -7.83
CA PHE A 610 -18.57 -15.34 -6.48
C PHE A 610 -19.18 -16.75 -6.27
N HIS A 611 -20.26 -17.09 -6.99
CA HIS A 611 -20.97 -18.36 -6.82
C HIS A 611 -20.32 -19.57 -7.51
N THR A 612 -19.52 -19.35 -8.56
CA THR A 612 -18.69 -20.39 -9.19
C THR A 612 -17.21 -20.29 -8.79
N ALA A 613 -16.78 -19.15 -8.23
CA ALA A 613 -15.42 -18.89 -7.77
C ALA A 613 -14.84 -20.00 -6.87
N ASP A 614 -13.54 -20.25 -6.93
CA ASP A 614 -12.88 -21.11 -5.94
C ASP A 614 -12.84 -20.47 -4.54
N MET A 615 -12.55 -21.26 -3.51
CA MET A 615 -12.58 -20.81 -2.12
C MET A 615 -11.62 -19.65 -1.77
N ARG A 616 -10.41 -19.59 -2.36
CA ARG A 616 -9.48 -18.45 -2.17
C ARG A 616 -9.95 -17.21 -2.90
N SER A 617 -10.55 -17.39 -4.08
CA SER A 617 -11.18 -16.30 -4.82
C SER A 617 -12.40 -15.71 -4.08
N ARG A 618 -13.22 -16.54 -3.42
CA ARG A 618 -14.32 -16.07 -2.57
C ARG A 618 -13.81 -15.31 -1.34
N GLU A 619 -12.75 -15.80 -0.70
CA GLU A 619 -12.07 -15.11 0.41
C GLU A 619 -11.54 -13.72 -0.02
N ALA A 620 -10.89 -13.61 -1.18
CA ALA A 620 -10.46 -12.33 -1.74
C ALA A 620 -11.64 -11.36 -2.00
N CYS A 621 -12.79 -11.87 -2.46
CA CYS A 621 -14.01 -11.06 -2.63
C CYS A 621 -14.55 -10.53 -1.29
N ILE A 622 -14.55 -11.35 -0.24
CA ILE A 622 -14.99 -10.96 1.10
C ILE A 622 -14.08 -9.86 1.68
N ARG A 623 -12.75 -10.00 1.51
CA ARG A 623 -11.80 -8.95 1.92
C ARG A 623 -11.98 -7.67 1.11
N ALA A 624 -12.19 -7.76 -0.21
CA ALA A 624 -12.52 -6.58 -1.04
C ALA A 624 -13.81 -5.88 -0.59
N PHE A 625 -14.85 -6.64 -0.20
CA PHE A 625 -16.09 -6.13 0.36
C PHE A 625 -15.86 -5.40 1.70
N GLN A 626 -15.05 -5.97 2.60
CA GLN A 626 -14.70 -5.34 3.87
C GLN A 626 -13.97 -3.99 3.66
N TYR A 627 -12.93 -3.95 2.81
CA TYR A 627 -12.22 -2.70 2.56
C TYR A 627 -13.11 -1.65 1.87
N ALA A 628 -13.98 -2.06 0.93
CA ALA A 628 -14.97 -1.15 0.35
C ALA A 628 -15.93 -0.60 1.42
N GLY A 629 -16.41 -1.42 2.35
CA GLY A 629 -17.26 -0.99 3.47
C GLY A 629 -16.61 -0.01 4.43
N LEU A 630 -15.32 -0.23 4.74
CA LEU A 630 -14.56 0.69 5.58
C LEU A 630 -14.33 2.03 4.88
N LEU A 631 -14.05 2.03 3.58
CA LEU A 631 -13.95 3.26 2.77
C LEU A 631 -15.28 4.00 2.67
N LEU A 632 -16.42 3.30 2.43
CA LEU A 632 -17.73 3.95 2.41
C LEU A 632 -18.05 4.62 3.76
N LYS A 633 -17.73 3.95 4.89
CA LYS A 633 -17.89 4.54 6.22
C LYS A 633 -17.06 5.81 6.41
N PHE A 634 -15.78 5.74 6.07
CA PHE A 634 -14.83 6.85 6.23
C PHE A 634 -15.23 8.08 5.42
N TYR A 635 -15.70 7.88 4.19
CA TYR A 635 -16.17 8.96 3.32
C TYR A 635 -17.67 9.32 3.51
N LYS A 636 -18.36 8.73 4.49
CA LYS A 636 -19.80 8.95 4.76
C LYS A 636 -20.68 8.74 3.53
N LEU A 637 -20.52 7.61 2.87
CA LEU A 637 -21.21 7.20 1.63
C LEU A 637 -22.23 6.09 1.88
N ASP A 638 -23.36 6.12 1.19
CA ASP A 638 -24.48 5.19 1.41
C ASP A 638 -24.12 3.74 1.03
N PHE A 639 -24.37 2.82 1.97
CA PHE A 639 -24.05 1.40 1.91
C PHE A 639 -24.95 0.57 0.97
N ALA A 640 -25.99 1.14 0.35
CA ALA A 640 -26.87 0.42 -0.58
C ALA A 640 -26.16 -0.42 -1.67
N PRO A 641 -25.01 -0.01 -2.26
CA PRO A 641 -24.27 -0.86 -3.21
C PRO A 641 -23.76 -2.14 -2.54
N LEU A 642 -23.16 -2.02 -1.35
CA LEU A 642 -22.64 -3.14 -0.56
C LEU A 642 -23.76 -4.03 -0.03
N ALA A 643 -24.91 -3.45 0.33
CA ALA A 643 -26.12 -4.19 0.72
C ALA A 643 -26.53 -5.22 -0.34
N SER A 644 -26.47 -4.85 -1.63
CA SER A 644 -26.79 -5.75 -2.73
C SER A 644 -25.75 -6.86 -2.89
N TRP A 645 -24.46 -6.52 -2.85
CA TRP A 645 -23.36 -7.46 -2.99
C TRP A 645 -23.32 -8.48 -1.84
N MET A 646 -23.55 -8.03 -0.60
CA MET A 646 -23.57 -8.92 0.57
C MET A 646 -24.72 -9.93 0.49
N ARG A 647 -25.93 -9.52 0.05
CA ARG A 647 -27.05 -10.45 -0.16
C ARG A 647 -26.71 -11.51 -1.21
N ASN A 648 -26.01 -11.14 -2.29
CA ASN A 648 -25.55 -12.08 -3.31
C ASN A 648 -24.57 -13.11 -2.73
N MET A 649 -23.58 -12.66 -1.93
CA MET A 649 -22.61 -13.55 -1.28
C MET A 649 -23.28 -14.48 -0.25
N VAL A 650 -24.17 -13.96 0.61
CA VAL A 650 -24.89 -14.78 1.60
C VAL A 650 -25.75 -15.85 0.93
N THR A 651 -26.52 -15.49 -0.11
CA THR A 651 -27.38 -16.43 -0.85
C THR A 651 -26.53 -17.54 -1.50
N SER A 652 -25.38 -17.18 -2.08
CA SER A 652 -24.46 -18.14 -2.67
C SER A 652 -23.81 -19.08 -1.64
N LEU A 653 -23.43 -18.58 -0.45
CA LEU A 653 -22.89 -19.42 0.62
C LEU A 653 -23.95 -20.36 1.19
N GLN A 654 -25.21 -19.92 1.34
CA GLN A 654 -26.33 -20.80 1.71
C GLN A 654 -26.54 -21.94 0.70
N GLU A 655 -26.59 -21.61 -0.58
CA GLU A 655 -26.80 -22.59 -1.64
C GLU A 655 -25.63 -23.59 -1.71
N GLY A 656 -24.39 -23.10 -1.55
CA GLY A 656 -23.21 -23.94 -1.40
C GLY A 656 -23.29 -24.89 -0.20
N MET A 657 -23.68 -24.40 0.99
CA MET A 657 -23.82 -25.23 2.19
C MET A 657 -24.92 -26.29 2.03
N LYS A 658 -26.04 -25.97 1.37
CA LYS A 658 -27.12 -26.92 1.07
C LYS A 658 -26.69 -27.99 0.06
N LYS A 659 -25.87 -27.64 -0.93
CA LYS A 659 -25.34 -28.57 -1.95
C LYS A 659 -24.16 -29.40 -1.46
N ALA A 660 -23.38 -28.93 -0.49
CA ALA A 660 -22.20 -29.61 0.00
C ALA A 660 -22.55 -30.94 0.70
N THR A 661 -22.15 -32.06 0.11
CA THR A 661 -22.31 -33.40 0.69
C THR A 661 -21.16 -33.79 1.61
N SER A 662 -19.95 -33.26 1.37
CA SER A 662 -18.75 -33.61 2.13
C SER A 662 -18.46 -32.67 3.30
N LEU A 663 -17.98 -33.25 4.42
CA LEU A 663 -17.62 -32.51 5.62
C LEU A 663 -16.53 -31.43 5.39
N PRO A 664 -15.39 -31.71 4.72
CA PRO A 664 -14.36 -30.69 4.50
C PRO A 664 -14.86 -29.49 3.68
N GLN A 665 -15.76 -29.71 2.71
CA GLN A 665 -16.38 -28.65 1.91
C GLN A 665 -17.32 -27.79 2.77
N ARG A 666 -18.14 -28.41 3.64
CA ARG A 666 -18.99 -27.70 4.61
C ARG A 666 -18.16 -26.83 5.54
N ASN A 667 -17.12 -27.37 6.18
CA ASN A 667 -16.29 -26.60 7.11
C ASN A 667 -15.57 -25.42 6.40
N ARG A 668 -15.08 -25.59 5.15
CA ARG A 668 -14.50 -24.48 4.37
C ARG A 668 -15.53 -23.39 4.01
N LEU A 669 -16.75 -23.76 3.62
CA LEU A 669 -17.85 -22.80 3.36
C LEU A 669 -18.24 -22.06 4.64
N ALA A 670 -18.25 -22.76 5.77
CA ALA A 670 -18.51 -22.18 7.08
C ALA A 670 -17.41 -21.16 7.47
N VAL A 671 -16.12 -21.42 7.18
CA VAL A 671 -15.06 -20.41 7.33
C VAL A 671 -15.34 -19.15 6.50
N LEU A 672 -15.77 -19.26 5.23
CA LEU A 672 -16.14 -18.09 4.43
C LEU A 672 -17.31 -17.31 5.05
N VAL A 673 -18.30 -17.98 5.65
CA VAL A 673 -19.37 -17.33 6.41
C VAL A 673 -18.78 -16.56 7.61
N LEU A 674 -17.88 -17.15 8.40
CA LEU A 674 -17.19 -16.44 9.50
C LEU A 674 -16.43 -15.21 9.02
N CYS A 675 -15.72 -15.31 7.89
CA CYS A 675 -14.95 -14.20 7.35
C CYS A 675 -15.85 -13.06 6.84
N LEU A 676 -16.99 -13.37 6.22
CA LEU A 676 -17.99 -12.37 5.85
C LEU A 676 -18.60 -11.69 7.08
N LEU A 677 -18.92 -12.47 8.13
CA LEU A 677 -19.46 -11.94 9.38
C LEU A 677 -18.45 -11.06 10.13
N ARG A 678 -17.16 -11.43 10.15
CA ARG A 678 -16.08 -10.59 10.69
C ARG A 678 -15.88 -9.33 9.86
N GLY A 679 -15.95 -9.42 8.54
CA GLY A 679 -15.88 -8.26 7.64
C GLY A 679 -17.01 -7.25 7.89
N VAL A 680 -18.26 -7.72 7.99
CA VAL A 680 -19.41 -6.88 8.38
C VAL A 680 -19.24 -6.33 9.79
N SER A 681 -18.84 -7.16 10.76
CA SER A 681 -18.63 -6.74 12.14
C SER A 681 -17.57 -5.64 12.26
N ALA A 682 -16.47 -5.72 11.49
CA ALA A 682 -15.48 -4.64 11.42
C ALA A 682 -16.08 -3.35 10.83
N VAL A 683 -16.77 -3.44 9.68
CA VAL A 683 -17.44 -2.27 9.07
C VAL A 683 -18.42 -1.60 10.05
N VAL A 684 -19.16 -2.37 10.86
CA VAL A 684 -20.05 -1.82 11.88
C VAL A 684 -19.27 -1.25 13.09
N SER A 685 -18.30 -1.99 13.62
CA SER A 685 -17.70 -1.72 14.94
C SER A 685 -16.51 -0.75 14.93
N THR A 686 -15.71 -0.69 13.87
CA THR A 686 -14.55 0.21 13.83
C THR A 686 -15.04 1.67 13.77
N ALA A 687 -14.63 2.51 14.73
CA ALA A 687 -15.15 3.87 14.90
C ALA A 687 -14.81 4.82 13.73
N GLY A 688 -13.73 4.54 13.01
CA GLY A 688 -13.25 5.30 11.86
C GLY A 688 -11.95 4.71 11.32
N PHE A 689 -11.10 5.54 10.73
CA PHE A 689 -9.71 5.19 10.42
C PHE A 689 -8.84 5.54 11.63
N ASP A 690 -9.00 4.75 12.70
CA ASP A 690 -8.30 4.95 13.97
C ASP A 690 -7.10 4.00 14.09
N ARG A 691 -5.95 4.55 14.48
CA ARG A 691 -4.61 4.00 14.15
C ARG A 691 -4.26 2.73 14.93
N ASP A 692 -4.85 2.51 16.10
CA ASP A 692 -4.47 1.43 17.01
C ASP A 692 -5.20 0.10 16.74
N THR A 693 -6.08 0.05 15.74
CA THR A 693 -6.88 -1.16 15.42
C THR A 693 -6.19 -2.08 14.40
N THR A 694 -5.22 -2.89 14.83
CA THR A 694 -4.65 -3.96 14.00
C THR A 694 -5.68 -5.07 13.74
N LEU A 695 -6.40 -4.97 12.62
CA LEU A 695 -7.33 -5.98 12.12
C LEU A 695 -6.59 -7.21 11.56
N GLU A 696 -5.89 -7.94 12.44
CA GLU A 696 -5.23 -9.19 12.08
C GLU A 696 -6.24 -10.27 11.65
N TYR A 697 -6.13 -10.65 10.39
CA TYR A 697 -6.82 -11.80 9.84
C TYR A 697 -5.97 -13.05 10.12
N PRO A 698 -6.56 -14.17 10.61
CA PRO A 698 -5.78 -15.36 10.94
C PRO A 698 -5.04 -15.89 9.72
N GLU A 699 -3.72 -16.08 9.81
CA GLU A 699 -2.92 -16.57 8.70
C GLU A 699 -3.44 -17.94 8.22
N THR A 700 -3.71 -18.05 6.92
CA THR A 700 -4.35 -19.23 6.31
C THR A 700 -3.49 -20.51 6.36
N GLY A 701 -2.25 -20.43 6.86
CA GLY A 701 -1.39 -21.57 7.16
C GLY A 701 -1.70 -22.28 8.49
N LEU A 702 -2.35 -21.62 9.45
CA LEU A 702 -2.54 -22.15 10.83
C LEU A 702 -3.65 -23.21 10.97
N LEU A 703 -4.31 -23.62 9.88
CA LEU A 703 -5.43 -24.57 9.88
C LEU A 703 -5.13 -25.88 9.14
N ILE A 704 -3.85 -26.29 9.09
CA ILE A 704 -3.42 -27.64 8.73
C ILE A 704 -2.62 -28.22 9.92
N PRO A 705 -2.92 -29.44 10.43
CA PRO A 705 -2.28 -29.93 11.65
C PRO A 705 -0.79 -30.23 11.44
N GLY A 706 0.10 -29.44 12.04
CA GLY A 706 1.55 -29.62 11.86
C GLY A 706 2.45 -28.77 12.75
N VAL A 707 2.86 -29.36 13.89
CA VAL A 707 4.16 -29.14 14.56
C VAL A 707 4.36 -27.86 15.41
N TYR A 708 4.72 -28.09 16.67
CA TYR A 708 5.19 -27.19 17.74
C TYR A 708 4.37 -25.96 18.13
N CYS A 709 3.68 -26.09 19.27
CA CYS A 709 3.33 -24.96 20.13
C CYS A 709 4.06 -25.10 21.47
N THR A 710 5.00 -24.20 21.73
CA THR A 710 5.54 -23.92 23.07
C THR A 710 5.79 -22.42 23.21
N THR A 711 4.98 -21.75 24.02
CA THR A 711 5.46 -21.08 25.23
C THR A 711 4.27 -20.71 26.11
N SER A 712 4.32 -21.08 27.38
CA SER A 712 3.53 -20.43 28.42
C SER A 712 4.32 -19.26 29.01
N PRO A 713 3.67 -18.20 29.51
CA PRO A 713 4.36 -17.13 30.22
C PRO A 713 4.91 -17.66 31.55
N LYS A 714 6.16 -17.33 31.86
CA LYS A 714 6.71 -17.43 33.22
C LYS A 714 6.49 -16.09 33.96
N PRO A 715 6.28 -16.10 35.29
CA PRO A 715 6.11 -14.88 36.07
C PRO A 715 7.41 -14.07 36.13
N ILE A 716 7.25 -12.74 36.28
CA ILE A 716 8.34 -11.76 36.39
C ILE A 716 8.64 -11.53 37.89
N PRO A 717 9.88 -11.79 38.38
CA PRO A 717 10.33 -11.32 39.69
C PRO A 717 10.63 -9.81 39.67
N PRO A 718 10.66 -9.12 40.83
CA PRO A 718 10.59 -7.66 40.89
C PRO A 718 11.81 -6.95 40.28
N ILE A 719 11.56 -5.74 39.77
CA ILE A 719 12.56 -4.79 39.30
C ILE A 719 13.26 -4.17 40.51
N VAL A 720 14.59 -4.09 40.45
CA VAL A 720 15.41 -3.21 41.29
C VAL A 720 16.00 -2.14 40.37
N GLN A 721 16.07 -0.89 40.84
CA GLN A 721 16.54 0.27 40.09
C GLN A 721 18.07 0.41 40.10
N ASP A 722 18.58 1.05 39.04
CA ASP A 722 19.75 1.94 38.90
C ASP A 722 19.66 2.39 37.40
N GLU A 723 19.26 3.61 36.98
CA GLU A 723 19.86 4.95 37.17
C GLU A 723 21.30 5.03 36.63
N GLU A 724 21.75 6.00 35.83
CA GLU A 724 21.20 7.21 35.14
C GLU A 724 20.44 6.91 33.81
N SER A 725 19.90 7.82 32.95
CA SER A 725 19.33 9.22 32.96
C SER A 725 18.62 9.37 31.57
N GLN A 726 17.69 10.29 31.23
CA GLN A 726 17.62 11.78 31.22
C GLN A 726 18.79 12.41 30.41
N GLU A 727 18.60 13.27 29.39
CA GLU A 727 17.72 14.42 29.11
C GLU A 727 17.31 14.46 27.60
N SER A 728 16.50 15.37 27.03
CA SER A 728 15.45 16.34 27.46
C SER A 728 14.77 16.87 26.18
N TYR A 729 13.46 17.20 26.23
CA TYR A 729 12.83 18.30 25.46
C TYR A 729 11.46 18.59 26.08
N GLY A 730 11.29 19.77 26.67
CA GLY A 730 10.09 20.15 27.41
C GLY A 730 8.98 20.76 26.55
N PHE A 731 7.73 20.54 26.97
CA PHE A 731 6.54 21.27 26.51
C PHE A 731 5.47 21.32 27.62
N ASN A 732 5.86 21.85 28.78
CA ASN A 732 4.94 22.19 29.87
C ASN A 732 4.86 23.71 29.97
N ASP A 733 3.68 24.28 29.66
CA ASP A 733 3.15 25.53 30.21
C ASP A 733 1.69 25.68 29.75
N PHE A 734 0.82 24.89 30.39
CA PHE A 734 -0.64 25.04 30.41
C PHE A 734 -1.11 24.52 31.77
N GLU A 735 -0.87 25.30 32.82
CA GLU A 735 -1.48 25.05 34.13
C GLU A 735 -2.99 25.27 34.00
N LEU A 736 -3.76 24.19 34.20
CA LEU A 736 -5.22 24.24 34.23
C LEU A 736 -5.65 24.39 35.70
N ASP A 737 -6.12 25.58 36.09
CA ASP A 737 -6.51 25.82 37.49
C ASP A 737 -7.79 25.04 37.83
N LEU A 738 -7.67 24.05 38.71
CA LEU A 738 -8.78 23.24 39.20
C LEU A 738 -9.67 23.97 40.23
N ASN A 739 -9.37 25.23 40.54
CA ASN A 739 -10.21 26.13 41.33
C ASN A 739 -11.01 27.11 40.46
N ASP A 740 -10.91 27.03 39.13
CA ASP A 740 -11.70 27.85 38.21
C ASP A 740 -13.21 27.59 38.45
N PRO A 741 -14.01 28.63 38.79
CA PRO A 741 -15.42 28.47 39.08
C PRO A 741 -16.24 27.96 37.88
N ASP A 742 -15.80 28.22 36.64
CA ASP A 742 -16.48 27.72 35.44
C ASP A 742 -16.20 26.22 35.21
N VAL A 743 -15.05 25.71 35.68
CA VAL A 743 -14.73 24.27 35.68
C VAL A 743 -15.49 23.54 36.78
N LEU A 744 -15.60 24.14 37.98
CA LEU A 744 -16.38 23.58 39.09
C LEU A 744 -17.89 23.58 38.78
N ALA A 745 -18.40 24.63 38.12
CA ALA A 745 -19.78 24.68 37.62
C ALA A 745 -20.11 23.55 36.61
N GLY A 746 -19.09 22.97 35.97
CA GLY A 746 -19.23 21.83 35.05
C GLY A 746 -19.39 20.46 35.72
N LEU A 747 -19.21 20.34 37.04
CA LEU A 747 -19.16 19.05 37.74
C LEU A 747 -20.30 18.81 38.75
N ASP A 748 -20.90 19.85 39.35
CA ASP A 748 -21.96 19.71 40.37
C ASP A 748 -23.40 19.67 39.83
N ALA A 749 -23.61 19.78 38.51
CA ALA A 749 -24.94 19.86 37.90
C ALA A 749 -25.58 18.48 37.62
N ALA A 750 -25.82 17.68 38.67
CA ALA A 750 -26.30 16.30 38.53
C ALA A 750 -27.38 15.83 39.54
N GLU A 751 -28.35 16.68 39.91
CA GLU A 751 -29.61 16.19 40.51
C GLU A 751 -30.80 17.10 40.16
N GLY A 752 -31.82 16.54 39.49
CA GLY A 752 -33.03 17.26 39.06
C GLY A 752 -33.78 16.57 37.92
N ASP A 753 -34.99 16.07 38.20
CA ASP A 753 -35.91 15.55 37.18
C ASP A 753 -36.52 16.70 36.36
N GLU A 754 -36.16 16.83 35.09
CA GLU A 754 -37.05 17.44 34.09
C GLU A 754 -36.82 16.90 32.67
N VAL A 755 -37.90 16.68 31.92
CA VAL A 755 -37.89 16.04 30.60
C VAL A 755 -37.89 17.08 29.49
N LEU A 756 -36.82 17.18 28.69
CA LEU A 756 -36.80 17.81 27.36
C LEU A 756 -35.48 17.49 26.59
N PRO A 757 -35.35 17.81 25.28
CA PRO A 757 -35.59 16.88 24.19
C PRO A 757 -34.34 16.17 23.64
N THR A 758 -34.58 15.16 22.80
CA THR A 758 -33.55 14.35 22.12
C THR A 758 -32.58 15.17 21.26
N ASN A 759 -31.28 14.98 21.50
CA ASN A 759 -30.26 15.19 20.46
C ASN A 759 -30.61 14.33 19.23
N ASN A 760 -30.97 14.96 18.11
CA ASN A 760 -31.06 14.27 16.82
C ASN A 760 -29.64 13.81 16.42
N PRO A 761 -29.37 12.50 16.29
CA PRO A 761 -28.13 12.07 15.66
C PRO A 761 -28.19 12.43 14.17
N ASP A 762 -27.02 12.58 13.54
CA ASP A 762 -26.90 12.80 12.10
C ASP A 762 -27.85 11.82 11.35
N PRO A 763 -28.75 12.31 10.47
CA PRO A 763 -29.70 11.45 9.77
C PRO A 763 -29.02 10.45 8.84
N LEU A 764 -27.73 10.64 8.51
CA LEU A 764 -26.91 9.64 7.85
C LEU A 764 -26.49 8.53 8.83
N ILE A 765 -25.85 8.88 9.96
CA ILE A 765 -25.42 7.92 11.00
C ILE A 765 -26.62 7.10 11.50
N THR A 766 -27.78 7.74 11.69
CA THR A 766 -29.03 7.07 12.08
C THR A 766 -29.48 6.05 11.03
N LYS A 767 -29.37 6.38 9.73
CA LYS A 767 -29.68 5.44 8.63
C LYS A 767 -28.65 4.32 8.52
N GLU A 768 -27.37 4.61 8.67
CA GLU A 768 -26.28 3.62 8.63
C GLU A 768 -26.40 2.60 9.75
N ARG A 769 -26.65 3.07 10.98
CA ARG A 769 -26.89 2.22 12.16
C ARG A 769 -28.14 1.35 11.95
N ASN A 770 -29.28 1.96 11.61
CA ASN A 770 -30.52 1.24 11.31
C ASN A 770 -30.36 0.22 10.16
N PHE A 771 -29.58 0.56 9.12
CA PHE A 771 -29.29 -0.35 8.01
C PHE A 771 -28.45 -1.53 8.46
N ALA A 772 -27.36 -1.29 9.21
CA ALA A 772 -26.52 -2.35 9.76
C ALA A 772 -27.31 -3.28 10.71
N GLU A 773 -28.13 -2.73 11.60
CA GLU A 773 -29.03 -3.48 12.48
C GLU A 773 -30.04 -4.31 11.69
N GLN A 774 -30.71 -3.71 10.70
CA GLN A 774 -31.67 -4.41 9.84
C GLN A 774 -30.98 -5.55 9.07
N LEU A 775 -29.78 -5.32 8.54
CA LEU A 775 -28.97 -6.31 7.82
C LEU A 775 -28.58 -7.49 8.73
N VAL A 776 -28.16 -7.20 9.97
CA VAL A 776 -27.88 -8.21 11.00
C VAL A 776 -29.14 -9.01 11.33
N ARG A 777 -30.26 -8.33 11.58
CA ARG A 777 -31.56 -8.90 11.97
C ARG A 777 -32.24 -9.74 10.88
N THR A 778 -32.25 -9.30 9.62
CA THR A 778 -33.02 -9.96 8.55
C THR A 778 -32.22 -10.97 7.74
N THR A 779 -30.89 -10.86 7.70
CA THR A 779 -30.07 -11.51 6.67
C THR A 779 -28.85 -12.25 7.19
N ILE A 780 -28.35 -11.90 8.38
CA ILE A 780 -27.14 -12.52 8.96
C ILE A 780 -27.52 -13.50 10.09
N SER A 781 -28.16 -13.00 11.15
CA SER A 781 -28.46 -13.82 12.33
C SER A 781 -29.36 -15.03 12.01
N PRO A 782 -30.45 -14.89 11.22
CA PRO A 782 -31.27 -16.04 10.82
C PRO A 782 -30.52 -17.05 9.95
N VAL A 783 -29.47 -16.64 9.23
CA VAL A 783 -28.76 -17.51 8.30
C VAL A 783 -27.78 -18.42 9.03
N ILE A 784 -27.10 -17.89 10.05
CA ILE A 784 -26.33 -18.70 11.01
C ILE A 784 -27.28 -19.67 11.71
N PHE A 785 -28.44 -19.19 12.17
CA PHE A 785 -29.41 -20.02 12.87
C PHE A 785 -29.95 -21.18 12.01
N GLU A 786 -30.50 -20.89 10.83
CA GLU A 786 -31.12 -21.91 9.95
C GLU A 786 -30.08 -22.88 9.35
N ASN A 787 -28.90 -22.40 8.91
CA ASN A 787 -27.99 -23.22 8.10
C ASN A 787 -26.85 -23.84 8.92
N VAL A 788 -26.47 -23.24 10.07
CA VAL A 788 -25.38 -23.73 10.92
C VAL A 788 -25.91 -24.37 12.20
N ILE A 789 -26.82 -23.70 12.93
CA ILE A 789 -27.33 -24.20 14.22
C ILE A 789 -28.40 -25.28 14.02
N LEU A 790 -29.34 -25.09 13.09
CA LEU A 790 -30.32 -26.12 12.72
C LEU A 790 -29.77 -27.08 11.65
N GLY A 791 -29.31 -26.53 10.51
CA GLY A 791 -29.07 -27.30 9.29
C GLY A 791 -27.85 -28.24 9.27
N LEU A 792 -26.86 -28.07 10.15
CA LEU A 792 -25.68 -28.94 10.16
C LEU A 792 -25.83 -30.22 10.99
N GLY A 793 -26.69 -30.20 12.02
CA GLY A 793 -26.78 -31.25 13.03
C GLY A 793 -25.47 -31.41 13.83
N LEU A 794 -25.47 -31.05 15.12
CA LEU A 794 -24.29 -31.12 15.98
C LEU A 794 -24.01 -32.57 16.44
N ASP A 795 -23.73 -33.42 15.44
CA ASP A 795 -23.53 -34.86 15.50
C ASP A 795 -22.38 -35.21 16.46
N ASP A 796 -22.71 -35.78 17.63
CA ASP A 796 -21.79 -36.06 18.75
C ASP A 796 -20.53 -36.84 18.34
N ARG A 797 -20.61 -37.56 17.21
CA ARG A 797 -19.51 -38.22 16.50
C ARG A 797 -18.26 -37.35 16.31
N ARG A 798 -18.37 -36.02 16.27
CA ARG A 798 -17.20 -35.12 16.10
C ARG A 798 -16.40 -34.87 17.39
N LEU A 799 -16.98 -35.09 18.57
CA LEU A 799 -16.36 -34.74 19.86
C LEU A 799 -15.44 -35.84 20.44
N SER A 800 -15.05 -36.83 19.64
CA SER A 800 -14.38 -38.05 20.14
C SER A 800 -12.92 -38.27 19.70
N VAL A 801 -12.26 -37.28 19.08
CA VAL A 801 -10.89 -37.42 18.55
C VAL A 801 -9.85 -36.55 19.29
N ALA A 802 -10.30 -35.56 20.07
CA ALA A 802 -9.42 -34.70 20.87
C ALA A 802 -9.50 -35.05 22.37
N PRO A 803 -8.37 -35.23 23.08
CA PRO A 803 -8.35 -35.38 24.53
C PRO A 803 -8.64 -34.05 25.23
N GLU A 804 -8.89 -34.11 26.53
CA GLU A 804 -9.30 -32.98 27.37
C GLU A 804 -8.31 -31.79 27.31
N ARG A 805 -8.70 -30.76 26.56
CA ARG A 805 -8.13 -29.41 26.60
C ARG A 805 -9.28 -28.40 26.66
N GLU A 806 -9.01 -27.25 27.26
CA GLU A 806 -10.04 -26.28 27.65
C GLU A 806 -10.92 -25.86 26.47
N ASN A 807 -12.23 -26.07 26.62
CA ASN A 807 -13.13 -26.27 25.47
C ASN A 807 -13.56 -24.97 24.74
N ASP A 808 -12.91 -23.84 25.03
CA ASP A 808 -13.11 -22.54 24.39
C ASP A 808 -12.69 -22.52 22.90
N GLN A 809 -12.02 -23.58 22.44
CA GLN A 809 -11.56 -23.75 21.05
C GLN A 809 -12.47 -24.66 20.19
N SER A 810 -13.59 -25.16 20.72
CA SER A 810 -14.51 -26.01 19.95
C SER A 810 -15.21 -25.25 18.81
N GLU A 811 -15.36 -25.90 17.64
CA GLU A 811 -16.07 -25.32 16.47
C GLU A 811 -17.50 -24.87 16.86
N GLU A 812 -18.21 -25.70 17.64
CA GLU A 812 -19.57 -25.44 18.11
C GLU A 812 -19.69 -24.13 18.92
N TYR A 813 -18.84 -23.95 19.93
CA TYR A 813 -18.83 -22.75 20.77
C TYR A 813 -18.44 -21.50 19.99
N ALA A 814 -17.51 -21.61 19.02
CA ALA A 814 -17.19 -20.51 18.12
C ALA A 814 -18.40 -20.05 17.29
N TRP A 815 -19.23 -20.99 16.82
CA TRP A 815 -20.46 -20.69 16.09
C TRP A 815 -21.54 -20.04 16.96
N VAL A 816 -21.78 -20.57 18.17
CA VAL A 816 -22.74 -19.96 19.10
C VAL A 816 -22.26 -18.56 19.56
N LYS A 817 -20.95 -18.36 19.78
CA LYS A 817 -20.36 -17.05 20.09
C LYS A 817 -20.59 -16.03 18.97
N VAL A 818 -20.46 -16.43 17.71
CA VAL A 818 -20.69 -15.54 16.55
C VAL A 818 -22.17 -15.23 16.37
N TRP A 819 -23.06 -16.21 16.56
CA TRP A 819 -24.51 -15.96 16.57
C TRP A 819 -24.92 -15.02 17.71
N VAL A 820 -24.47 -15.26 18.94
CA VAL A 820 -24.73 -14.39 20.10
C VAL A 820 -24.18 -12.97 19.88
N SER A 821 -23.05 -12.82 19.18
CA SER A 821 -22.53 -11.50 18.81
C SER A 821 -23.46 -10.76 17.84
N CYS A 822 -24.13 -11.46 16.93
CA CYS A 822 -25.17 -10.89 16.07
C CYS A 822 -26.44 -10.54 16.87
N VAL A 823 -26.86 -11.44 17.78
CA VAL A 823 -28.03 -11.20 18.66
C VAL A 823 -27.82 -10.00 19.58
N LYS A 824 -26.61 -9.82 20.13
CA LYS A 824 -26.23 -8.66 20.95
C LYS A 824 -26.58 -7.34 20.25
N ILE A 825 -26.19 -7.20 18.98
CA ILE A 825 -26.47 -6.00 18.17
C ILE A 825 -27.99 -5.78 17.99
N VAL A 826 -28.79 -6.83 17.83
CA VAL A 826 -30.26 -6.71 17.69
C VAL A 826 -30.93 -6.32 19.02
N VAL A 827 -30.37 -6.73 20.16
CA VAL A 827 -30.92 -6.45 21.49
C VAL A 827 -30.48 -5.09 22.05
N GLU A 828 -29.22 -4.69 21.84
CA GLU A 828 -28.70 -3.37 22.26
C GLU A 828 -29.38 -2.20 21.55
N ASN A 829 -30.04 -2.45 20.41
CA ASN A 829 -30.84 -1.47 19.68
C ASN A 829 -32.35 -1.69 19.85
N HIS A 830 -32.76 -2.36 20.94
CA HIS A 830 -34.16 -2.56 21.36
C HIS A 830 -35.10 -3.23 20.33
N GLN A 831 -34.57 -3.81 19.24
CA GLN A 831 -35.38 -4.42 18.19
C GLN A 831 -35.92 -5.82 18.54
N LYS A 832 -35.31 -6.46 19.54
CA LYS A 832 -35.73 -7.70 20.23
C LYS A 832 -35.15 -7.69 21.65
N THR A 833 -35.53 -8.67 22.48
CA THR A 833 -34.90 -8.99 23.76
C THR A 833 -34.11 -10.29 23.70
N TRP A 834 -33.23 -10.56 24.68
CA TRP A 834 -32.59 -11.87 24.86
C TRP A 834 -33.61 -13.01 25.02
N TRP A 835 -34.80 -12.70 25.53
CA TRP A 835 -35.86 -13.66 25.83
C TRP A 835 -36.56 -14.19 24.56
N ASP A 836 -36.58 -13.40 23.48
CA ASP A 836 -37.14 -13.77 22.16
C ASP A 836 -36.42 -14.95 21.46
N TYR A 837 -35.23 -15.29 21.96
CA TYR A 837 -34.37 -16.37 21.47
C TYR A 837 -34.39 -17.59 22.41
N LEU A 838 -34.61 -17.37 23.71
CA LEU A 838 -34.66 -18.39 24.76
C LEU A 838 -36.05 -19.03 24.94
N GLY A 839 -37.12 -18.25 24.77
CA GLY A 839 -38.50 -18.65 25.03
C GLY A 839 -39.10 -19.58 23.98
N ASN A 840 -40.28 -20.13 24.30
CA ASN A 840 -40.95 -21.15 23.47
C ASN A 840 -42.03 -20.57 22.51
N TRP A 841 -42.37 -19.27 22.61
CA TRP A 841 -43.60 -18.71 22.04
C TRP A 841 -43.41 -17.91 20.74
N GLY A 842 -44.32 -18.09 19.78
CA GLY A 842 -44.45 -17.30 18.54
C GLY A 842 -44.27 -18.10 17.24
N GLY A 843 -44.28 -17.41 16.09
CA GLY A 843 -44.28 -18.01 14.74
C GLY A 843 -43.00 -18.79 14.35
N ALA A 844 -43.13 -19.63 13.31
CA ALA A 844 -42.15 -20.65 12.92
C ALA A 844 -40.82 -20.11 12.34
N HIS A 845 -40.81 -18.90 11.77
CA HIS A 845 -39.62 -18.30 11.12
C HIS A 845 -38.69 -17.55 12.09
N GLN A 846 -38.88 -17.70 13.41
CA GLN A 846 -38.07 -17.02 14.42
C GLN A 846 -36.89 -17.90 14.87
N GLU A 847 -35.81 -17.23 15.28
CA GLU A 847 -34.55 -17.83 15.74
C GLU A 847 -34.65 -18.32 17.20
N ARG A 848 -35.42 -19.37 17.47
CA ARG A 848 -35.57 -19.93 18.83
C ARG A 848 -34.83 -21.23 19.01
N ILE A 849 -34.07 -21.33 20.09
CA ILE A 849 -33.27 -22.51 20.45
C ILE A 849 -34.13 -23.78 20.49
N SER A 850 -35.40 -23.66 20.90
CA SER A 850 -36.41 -24.74 20.89
C SER A 850 -36.79 -25.30 19.51
N ARG A 851 -36.20 -24.81 18.40
CA ARG A 851 -36.33 -25.39 17.06
C ARG A 851 -35.27 -26.46 16.76
N ILE A 852 -34.24 -26.59 17.59
CA ILE A 852 -33.23 -27.65 17.45
C ILE A 852 -33.91 -28.98 17.85
N ILE A 853 -34.03 -29.91 16.90
CA ILE A 853 -34.76 -31.18 17.09
C ILE A 853 -33.95 -32.18 17.93
N ASP A 854 -32.61 -32.12 17.85
CA ASP A 854 -31.72 -32.97 18.62
C ASP A 854 -31.55 -32.45 20.06
N VAL A 855 -31.90 -33.29 21.04
CA VAL A 855 -31.93 -32.92 22.47
C VAL A 855 -30.53 -32.71 23.06
N GLY A 856 -29.50 -33.33 22.49
CA GLY A 856 -28.10 -33.11 22.85
C GLY A 856 -27.61 -31.75 22.38
N ALA A 857 -27.81 -31.45 21.10
CA ALA A 857 -27.48 -30.19 20.45
C ALA A 857 -28.25 -29.01 21.04
N GLU A 858 -29.57 -29.16 21.27
CA GLU A 858 -30.42 -28.11 21.87
C GLU A 858 -29.84 -27.69 23.22
N ARG A 859 -29.54 -28.66 24.08
CA ARG A 859 -28.98 -28.44 25.42
C ARG A 859 -27.65 -27.70 25.37
N ARG A 860 -26.71 -28.11 24.50
CA ARG A 860 -25.38 -27.47 24.39
C ARG A 860 -25.46 -26.05 23.83
N VAL A 861 -26.23 -25.82 22.77
CA VAL A 861 -26.45 -24.47 22.22
C VAL A 861 -27.14 -23.58 23.26
N ARG A 862 -28.11 -24.11 24.01
CA ARG A 862 -28.82 -23.37 25.07
C ARG A 862 -27.90 -22.93 26.20
N ILE A 863 -27.05 -23.82 26.74
CA ILE A 863 -26.14 -23.45 27.83
C ILE A 863 -25.03 -22.48 27.38
N GLN A 864 -24.48 -22.67 26.17
CA GLN A 864 -23.52 -21.74 25.58
C GLN A 864 -24.14 -20.36 25.33
N PHE A 865 -25.36 -20.29 24.78
CA PHE A 865 -26.09 -19.04 24.60
C PHE A 865 -26.33 -18.31 25.92
N CYS A 866 -26.80 -19.01 26.97
CA CYS A 866 -27.03 -18.39 28.28
C CYS A 866 -25.76 -17.81 28.90
N TYR A 867 -24.64 -18.54 28.83
CA TYR A 867 -23.33 -18.07 29.30
C TYR A 867 -22.85 -16.84 28.53
N LEU A 868 -22.91 -16.87 27.21
CA LEU A 868 -22.48 -15.76 26.37
C LEU A 868 -23.40 -14.53 26.54
N ALA A 869 -24.72 -14.72 26.66
CA ALA A 869 -25.68 -13.64 26.92
C ALA A 869 -25.43 -12.96 28.28
N MET A 870 -25.27 -13.73 29.37
CA MET A 870 -24.93 -13.17 30.70
C MET A 870 -23.52 -12.56 30.77
N LYS A 871 -22.60 -12.97 29.89
CA LYS A 871 -21.28 -12.36 29.74
C LYS A 871 -21.34 -11.03 28.97
N CYS A 872 -22.18 -10.94 27.93
CA CYS A 872 -22.38 -9.73 27.13
C CYS A 872 -23.30 -8.69 27.78
N ALA A 873 -24.27 -9.11 28.60
CA ALA A 873 -25.25 -8.24 29.24
C ALA A 873 -25.21 -8.41 30.78
N PRO A 874 -24.36 -7.67 31.51
CA PRO A 874 -24.17 -7.86 32.96
C PRO A 874 -25.44 -7.61 33.78
N ASN A 875 -26.31 -6.70 33.33
CA ASN A 875 -27.56 -6.36 33.98
C ASN A 875 -28.72 -7.34 33.70
N LEU A 876 -28.53 -8.35 32.83
CA LEU A 876 -29.57 -9.28 32.41
C LEU A 876 -30.26 -9.99 33.59
N VAL A 877 -29.50 -10.38 34.62
CA VAL A 877 -30.03 -11.03 35.83
C VAL A 877 -30.78 -10.03 36.73
N ARG A 878 -30.34 -8.78 36.79
CA ARG A 878 -30.99 -7.72 37.59
C ARG A 878 -32.34 -7.32 36.99
N GLN A 879 -32.41 -7.24 35.66
CA GLN A 879 -33.61 -6.89 34.88
C GLN A 879 -34.57 -8.07 34.65
N ALA A 880 -34.16 -9.31 34.94
CA ALA A 880 -34.99 -10.49 34.76
C ALA A 880 -36.09 -10.60 35.84
N SER A 881 -37.34 -10.74 35.39
CA SER A 881 -38.47 -11.18 36.21
C SER A 881 -38.24 -12.57 36.82
N ARG A 882 -39.05 -12.95 37.82
CA ARG A 882 -38.99 -14.27 38.47
C ARG A 882 -39.04 -15.42 37.46
N GLU A 883 -39.90 -15.31 36.44
CA GLU A 883 -40.00 -16.30 35.35
C GLU A 883 -38.77 -16.33 34.44
N GLN A 884 -38.24 -15.18 34.04
CA GLN A 884 -37.04 -15.09 33.20
C GLN A 884 -35.80 -15.64 33.91
N LYS A 885 -35.70 -15.50 35.24
CA LYS A 885 -34.64 -16.15 36.03
C LYS A 885 -34.72 -17.68 35.93
N HIS A 886 -35.91 -18.27 35.86
CA HIS A 886 -36.04 -19.72 35.65
C HIS A 886 -35.55 -20.18 34.26
N LEU A 887 -35.61 -19.33 33.22
CA LEU A 887 -35.07 -19.62 31.89
C LEU A 887 -33.53 -19.63 31.83
N LEU A 888 -32.85 -18.98 32.78
CA LEU A 888 -31.39 -19.00 32.93
C LEU A 888 -30.91 -20.20 33.78
N ILE A 889 -31.69 -20.59 34.79
CA ILE A 889 -31.31 -21.65 35.74
C ILE A 889 -31.65 -23.05 35.19
N LEU A 890 -32.79 -23.22 34.49
CA LEU A 890 -33.19 -24.52 33.94
C LEU A 890 -32.14 -25.16 33.02
N PRO A 891 -31.51 -24.44 32.06
CA PRO A 891 -30.47 -25.02 31.20
C PRO A 891 -29.25 -25.50 31.98
N TRP A 892 -28.84 -24.78 33.03
CA TRP A 892 -27.73 -25.17 33.89
C TRP A 892 -28.04 -26.48 34.62
N PHE A 893 -29.19 -26.54 35.30
CA PHE A 893 -29.60 -27.73 36.02
C PHE A 893 -29.76 -28.93 35.07
N GLN A 894 -30.31 -28.72 33.87
CA GLN A 894 -30.43 -29.73 32.82
C GLN A 894 -29.07 -30.26 32.32
N CYS A 895 -27.98 -29.49 32.39
CA CYS A 895 -26.65 -29.94 31.98
C CYS A 895 -25.88 -30.74 33.05
N LEU A 896 -26.17 -30.54 34.34
CA LEU A 896 -25.49 -31.25 35.44
C LEU A 896 -25.41 -32.79 35.32
N PRO A 897 -26.43 -33.53 34.83
CA PRO A 897 -26.35 -34.98 34.73
C PRO A 897 -25.58 -35.48 33.49
N HIS A 898 -25.00 -34.60 32.67
CA HIS A 898 -24.26 -35.07 31.49
C HIS A 898 -22.85 -35.57 31.83
N HIS A 899 -22.37 -36.53 31.06
CA HIS A 899 -21.08 -37.21 31.28
C HIS A 899 -19.84 -36.39 30.86
N ARG A 900 -20.03 -35.27 30.15
CA ARG A 900 -18.98 -34.34 29.69
C ARG A 900 -19.46 -32.89 29.88
N TYR A 901 -18.58 -31.98 30.30
CA TYR A 901 -18.87 -30.54 30.39
C TYR A 901 -17.99 -29.75 29.41
N THR A 902 -18.47 -28.58 29.01
CA THR A 902 -17.89 -27.72 27.97
C THR A 902 -17.70 -26.28 28.48
N VAL A 903 -18.79 -25.65 28.91
CA VAL A 903 -18.86 -24.28 29.44
C VAL A 903 -19.60 -24.21 30.79
N GLU A 904 -20.21 -25.33 31.21
CA GLU A 904 -21.05 -25.48 32.39
C GLU A 904 -20.37 -24.97 33.68
N HIS A 905 -19.06 -25.21 33.84
CA HIS A 905 -18.28 -24.72 34.98
C HIS A 905 -18.10 -23.18 34.95
N LYS A 906 -17.80 -22.61 33.78
CA LYS A 906 -17.73 -21.15 33.58
C LYS A 906 -19.10 -20.48 33.77
N TYR A 907 -20.18 -21.17 33.42
CA TYR A 907 -21.54 -20.70 33.68
C TYR A 907 -21.94 -20.81 35.16
N THR A 908 -21.47 -21.85 35.87
CA THR A 908 -21.71 -22.01 37.32
C THR A 908 -21.05 -20.88 38.11
N ALA A 909 -19.79 -20.54 37.79
CA ALA A 909 -19.13 -19.35 38.33
C ALA A 909 -19.94 -18.05 38.05
N LEU A 910 -20.35 -17.85 36.79
CA LEU A 910 -21.12 -16.67 36.39
C LEU A 910 -22.53 -16.61 37.02
N ILE A 911 -23.12 -17.74 37.42
CA ILE A 911 -24.36 -17.81 38.21
C ILE A 911 -24.14 -17.25 39.62
N CYS A 912 -23.01 -17.56 40.25
CA CYS A 912 -22.60 -16.98 41.53
C CYS A 912 -22.33 -15.47 41.38
N ASP A 913 -21.44 -15.06 40.45
CA ASP A 913 -21.04 -13.64 40.24
C ASP A 913 -22.21 -12.70 39.92
N ARG A 914 -23.22 -13.19 39.17
CA ARG A 914 -24.36 -12.36 38.75
C ARG A 914 -25.53 -12.38 39.75
N GLY A 915 -25.39 -13.05 40.90
CA GLY A 915 -26.42 -13.08 41.94
C GLY A 915 -27.66 -13.91 41.58
N LEU A 916 -27.54 -14.92 40.71
CA LEU A 916 -28.63 -15.89 40.51
C LEU A 916 -28.82 -16.81 41.73
N THR A 917 -27.79 -16.92 42.58
CA THR A 917 -27.81 -17.59 43.90
C THR A 917 -28.82 -16.99 44.88
N SER A 918 -29.25 -15.73 44.69
CA SER A 918 -30.35 -15.13 45.45
C SER A 918 -31.74 -15.66 45.05
N ASN A 919 -31.84 -16.58 44.08
CA ASN A 919 -33.06 -17.35 43.81
C ASN A 919 -33.17 -18.50 44.84
N PRO A 920 -34.30 -18.67 45.54
CA PRO A 920 -34.47 -19.74 46.54
C PRO A 920 -34.16 -21.17 46.06
N ILE A 921 -34.26 -21.46 44.76
CA ILE A 921 -33.87 -22.77 44.20
C ILE A 921 -32.35 -23.00 44.33
N LEU A 922 -31.55 -21.94 44.28
CA LEU A 922 -30.08 -21.95 44.34
C LEU A 922 -29.54 -21.49 45.71
N GLU A 923 -30.40 -21.44 46.74
CA GLU A 923 -30.01 -21.09 48.10
C GLU A 923 -28.94 -22.07 48.63
N GLY A 924 -27.79 -21.53 49.05
CA GLY A 924 -26.72 -22.32 49.66
C GLY A 924 -25.98 -23.28 48.73
N LEU A 925 -25.84 -22.97 47.44
CA LEU A 925 -24.88 -23.64 46.54
C LEU A 925 -23.42 -23.42 46.98
N PRO A 926 -22.50 -24.37 46.71
CA PRO A 926 -21.07 -24.23 47.00
C PRO A 926 -20.36 -23.34 45.96
N CYS A 927 -20.59 -22.03 46.05
CA CYS A 927 -19.84 -21.03 45.29
C CYS A 927 -18.47 -20.78 45.95
N ARG A 928 -17.37 -20.94 45.20
CA ARG A 928 -16.00 -20.59 45.63
C ARG A 928 -15.54 -19.29 44.98
N SER A 929 -14.78 -18.48 45.70
CA SER A 929 -14.22 -17.20 45.22
C SER A 929 -12.68 -17.22 45.27
N ASN A 930 -12.03 -16.48 44.38
CA ASN A 930 -10.58 -16.23 44.42
C ASN A 930 -10.24 -15.05 45.36
N ASP A 931 -8.95 -14.74 45.50
CA ASP A 931 -8.44 -13.64 46.35
C ASP A 931 -8.94 -12.24 45.95
N LYS A 932 -9.59 -12.11 44.78
CA LYS A 932 -10.22 -10.88 44.26
C LYS A 932 -11.74 -10.84 44.46
N GLY A 933 -12.32 -11.88 45.06
CA GLY A 933 -13.77 -12.04 45.23
C GLY A 933 -14.53 -12.53 43.98
N GLU A 934 -13.84 -12.84 42.88
CA GLU A 934 -14.45 -13.38 41.66
C GLU A 934 -14.71 -14.88 41.85
N HIS A 935 -15.88 -15.38 41.43
CA HIS A 935 -16.17 -16.81 41.56
C HIS A 935 -15.47 -17.63 40.49
N TYR A 936 -15.06 -18.85 40.86
CA TYR A 936 -14.49 -19.81 39.92
C TYR A 936 -14.91 -21.24 40.26
N VAL A 937 -15.00 -22.07 39.21
CA VAL A 937 -15.28 -23.50 39.31
C VAL A 937 -14.50 -24.19 38.18
N LEU A 938 -13.68 -25.19 38.48
CA LEU A 938 -13.02 -25.99 37.44
C LEU A 938 -13.95 -27.07 36.88
N SER A 939 -13.72 -27.48 35.63
CA SER A 939 -14.57 -28.49 34.97
C SER A 939 -14.55 -29.85 35.67
N THR A 940 -13.39 -30.22 36.24
CA THR A 940 -13.18 -31.43 37.04
C THR A 940 -13.83 -31.35 38.41
N GLU A 941 -13.78 -30.18 39.06
CA GLU A 941 -14.44 -29.94 40.36
C GLU A 941 -15.95 -30.04 40.22
N LEU A 942 -16.56 -29.38 39.23
CA LEU A 942 -17.99 -29.50 38.98
C LEU A 942 -18.39 -30.95 38.70
N MET A 943 -17.56 -31.73 37.99
CA MET A 943 -17.82 -33.16 37.73
C MET A 943 -17.80 -34.03 39.00
N ALA A 944 -16.91 -33.73 39.95
CA ALA A 944 -16.85 -34.43 41.23
C ALA A 944 -18.00 -34.00 42.16
N GLU A 945 -18.27 -32.70 42.25
CA GLU A 945 -19.24 -32.11 43.18
C GLU A 945 -20.70 -32.17 42.68
N ARG A 946 -20.97 -32.51 41.40
CA ARG A 946 -22.32 -32.45 40.78
C ARG A 946 -23.45 -33.08 41.60
N LEU A 947 -23.18 -34.13 42.38
CA LEU A 947 -24.17 -34.75 43.27
C LEU A 947 -24.63 -33.81 44.39
N GLU A 948 -23.75 -32.95 44.91
CA GLU A 948 -24.10 -31.97 45.93
C GLU A 948 -24.92 -30.81 45.35
N TYR A 949 -24.54 -30.28 44.18
CA TYR A 949 -25.36 -29.30 43.45
C TYR A 949 -26.78 -29.83 43.20
N VAL A 950 -26.91 -31.11 42.80
CA VAL A 950 -28.21 -31.78 42.61
C VAL A 950 -28.95 -31.97 43.94
N ARG A 951 -28.27 -32.45 45.00
CA ARG A 951 -28.85 -32.58 46.35
C ARG A 951 -29.41 -31.25 46.87
N ARG A 952 -28.65 -30.16 46.73
CA ARG A 952 -29.04 -28.82 47.18
C ARG A 952 -30.28 -28.32 46.44
N VAL A 953 -30.28 -28.38 45.11
CA VAL A 953 -31.41 -27.94 44.28
C VAL A 953 -32.68 -28.77 44.54
N LEU A 954 -32.56 -30.10 44.66
CA LEU A 954 -33.72 -30.96 44.97
C LEU A 954 -34.25 -30.72 46.40
N GLY A 955 -33.37 -30.46 47.37
CA GLY A 955 -33.76 -30.09 48.74
C GLY A 955 -34.50 -28.75 48.78
N ASN A 956 -33.98 -27.74 48.07
CA ASN A 956 -34.60 -26.42 47.95
C ASN A 956 -35.95 -26.49 47.22
N LEU A 957 -36.06 -27.28 46.15
CA LEU A 957 -37.34 -27.53 45.46
C LEU A 957 -38.38 -28.22 46.35
N ASN A 958 -37.97 -29.18 47.19
CA ASN A 958 -38.88 -29.82 48.17
C ASN A 958 -39.28 -28.86 49.30
N LYS A 959 -38.38 -27.98 49.78
CA LYS A 959 -38.73 -26.90 50.72
C LYS A 959 -39.80 -25.98 50.11
N LEU A 960 -39.55 -25.45 48.92
CA LEU A 960 -40.48 -24.57 48.20
C LEU A 960 -41.83 -25.23 47.84
N ALA A 961 -41.86 -26.55 47.62
CA ALA A 961 -43.11 -27.27 47.41
C ALA A 961 -43.95 -27.39 48.69
N ARG A 962 -43.30 -27.57 49.86
CA ARG A 962 -43.97 -27.60 51.17
C ARG A 962 -44.45 -26.23 51.62
N ASP A 963 -43.66 -25.19 51.33
CA ASP A 963 -44.03 -23.79 51.61
C ASP A 963 -45.29 -23.35 50.81
N ASP A 964 -45.66 -24.09 49.75
CA ASP A 964 -46.85 -23.92 48.90
C ASP A 964 -47.97 -24.97 49.17
N GLU A 965 -47.93 -25.71 50.30
CA GLU A 965 -48.86 -26.81 50.64
C GLU A 965 -50.35 -26.39 50.61
N GLY A 966 -50.98 -26.58 49.46
CA GLY A 966 -52.38 -26.22 49.20
C GLY A 966 -52.66 -25.77 47.76
N ASN A 967 -51.65 -25.31 47.01
CA ASN A 967 -51.81 -24.88 45.62
C ASN A 967 -51.04 -25.77 44.62
N PRO A 968 -51.66 -26.84 44.08
CA PRO A 968 -51.03 -27.73 43.10
C PRO A 968 -50.78 -27.09 41.72
N MET A 969 -51.24 -25.85 41.52
CA MET A 969 -50.97 -24.99 40.36
C MET A 969 -49.98 -23.86 40.70
N SER A 970 -49.32 -23.87 41.87
CA SER A 970 -48.24 -22.91 42.15
C SER A 970 -47.14 -23.00 41.10
N THR A 971 -46.67 -21.83 40.67
CA THR A 971 -45.54 -21.70 39.74
C THR A 971 -44.29 -22.44 40.22
N HIS A 972 -44.05 -22.57 41.53
CA HIS A 972 -42.87 -23.26 42.06
C HIS A 972 -42.98 -24.78 41.96
N VAL A 973 -44.15 -25.33 42.27
CA VAL A 973 -44.45 -26.76 42.06
C VAL A 973 -44.40 -27.11 40.56
N THR A 974 -45.00 -26.30 39.69
CA THR A 974 -44.99 -26.54 38.23
C THR A 974 -43.58 -26.41 37.63
N ARG A 975 -42.77 -25.41 38.02
CA ARG A 975 -41.37 -25.28 37.55
C ARG A 975 -40.47 -26.35 38.17
N GLY A 976 -40.67 -26.75 39.42
CA GLY A 976 -39.95 -27.88 40.04
C GLY A 976 -40.16 -29.18 39.27
N ARG A 977 -41.40 -29.47 38.85
CA ARG A 977 -41.72 -30.60 37.97
C ARG A 977 -41.03 -30.49 36.61
N GLU A 978 -40.97 -29.31 35.99
CA GLU A 978 -40.24 -29.06 34.73
C GLU A 978 -38.73 -29.35 34.88
N TYR A 979 -38.11 -28.86 35.96
CA TYR A 979 -36.68 -29.03 36.25
C TYR A 979 -36.33 -30.51 36.42
N ILE A 980 -37.09 -31.23 37.28
CA ILE A 980 -36.90 -32.65 37.55
C ILE A 980 -37.13 -33.48 36.27
N ALA A 981 -38.15 -33.14 35.48
CA ALA A 981 -38.45 -33.82 34.23
C ALA A 981 -37.31 -33.68 33.19
N LYS A 982 -36.80 -32.46 32.96
CA LYS A 982 -35.71 -32.19 32.00
C LYS A 982 -34.36 -32.76 32.45
N PHE A 983 -34.12 -32.77 33.75
CA PHE A 983 -32.96 -33.42 34.37
C PHE A 983 -32.99 -34.95 34.14
N PHE A 984 -34.08 -35.64 34.46
CA PHE A 984 -34.23 -37.08 34.22
C PHE A 984 -34.25 -37.46 32.72
N GLU A 985 -34.82 -36.61 31.86
CA GLU A 985 -34.76 -36.77 30.41
C GLU A 985 -33.31 -36.72 29.90
N THR A 986 -32.51 -35.78 30.40
CA THR A 986 -31.08 -35.67 30.05
C THR A 986 -30.24 -36.80 30.65
N MET A 987 -30.57 -37.28 31.85
CA MET A 987 -29.96 -38.49 32.41
C MET A 987 -30.20 -39.70 31.51
N LYS A 988 -31.45 -39.91 31.08
CA LYS A 988 -31.87 -41.02 30.21
C LYS A 988 -31.19 -40.93 28.85
N HIS A 989 -31.19 -39.76 28.21
CA HIS A 989 -30.50 -39.54 26.93
C HIS A 989 -28.99 -39.84 27.06
N THR A 990 -28.36 -39.46 28.16
CA THR A 990 -26.93 -39.74 28.40
C THR A 990 -26.66 -41.24 28.58
N TRP A 991 -27.57 -41.97 29.24
CA TRP A 991 -27.51 -43.43 29.35
C TRP A 991 -27.73 -44.12 27.98
N GLU A 992 -28.75 -43.71 27.23
CA GLU A 992 -29.06 -44.23 25.89
C GLU A 992 -28.02 -43.85 24.82
N TYR A 993 -27.16 -42.86 25.09
CA TYR A 993 -25.99 -42.54 24.30
C TYR A 993 -24.82 -43.50 24.61
N LEU A 994 -24.44 -43.58 25.89
CA LEU A 994 -23.33 -44.43 26.36
C LEU A 994 -23.58 -45.93 26.14
N GLY A 995 -24.84 -46.37 26.12
CA GLY A 995 -25.24 -47.75 25.87
C GLY A 995 -25.32 -48.17 24.39
N ARG A 996 -25.01 -47.30 23.41
CA ARG A 996 -25.05 -47.67 21.98
C ARG A 996 -23.77 -48.41 21.56
N PRO A 997 -23.85 -49.47 20.74
CA PRO A 997 -22.68 -50.19 20.20
C PRO A 997 -21.85 -49.39 19.18
N LEU A 998 -22.10 -48.08 19.05
CA LEU A 998 -21.35 -47.11 18.26
C LEU A 998 -20.75 -45.99 19.13
N ALA A 999 -20.85 -46.08 20.46
CA ALA A 999 -20.07 -45.25 21.37
C ALA A 999 -18.57 -45.59 21.21
N PHE A 1000 -17.70 -44.59 21.33
CA PHE A 1000 -16.26 -44.80 21.16
C PHE A 1000 -15.68 -45.56 22.36
N SER A 1001 -14.60 -46.31 22.11
CA SER A 1001 -13.92 -47.19 23.09
C SER A 1001 -13.59 -46.49 24.43
N ALA A 1002 -13.32 -45.19 24.42
CA ALA A 1002 -13.07 -44.40 25.63
C ALA A 1002 -14.32 -44.16 26.50
N ASP A 1003 -15.47 -43.86 25.87
CA ASP A 1003 -16.71 -43.53 26.60
C ASP A 1003 -17.36 -44.78 27.22
N CYS A 1004 -17.14 -45.97 26.64
CA CYS A 1004 -17.55 -47.24 27.22
C CYS A 1004 -17.00 -47.45 28.65
N GLY A 1005 -15.81 -46.90 28.95
CA GLY A 1005 -15.21 -46.92 30.29
C GLY A 1005 -15.95 -46.07 31.32
N LEU A 1006 -16.78 -45.11 30.89
CA LEU A 1006 -17.55 -44.22 31.78
C LEU A 1006 -18.87 -44.84 32.24
N VAL A 1007 -19.35 -45.91 31.58
CA VAL A 1007 -20.65 -46.56 31.88
C VAL A 1007 -20.81 -46.96 33.36
N PRO A 1008 -19.80 -47.57 34.06
CA PRO A 1008 -19.96 -47.96 35.45
C PRO A 1008 -20.10 -46.75 36.41
N SER A 1009 -19.24 -45.73 36.24
CA SER A 1009 -19.28 -44.50 37.05
C SER A 1009 -20.56 -43.69 36.80
N TYR A 1010 -21.04 -43.67 35.55
CA TYR A 1010 -22.29 -43.01 35.22
C TYR A 1010 -23.53 -43.77 35.74
N LEU A 1011 -23.49 -45.11 35.79
CA LEU A 1011 -24.52 -45.93 36.44
C LEU A 1011 -24.55 -45.73 37.97
N GLU A 1012 -23.38 -45.56 38.60
CA GLU A 1012 -23.28 -45.21 40.02
C GLU A 1012 -23.91 -43.85 40.30
N PHE A 1013 -23.52 -42.82 39.55
CA PHE A 1013 -24.17 -41.50 39.61
C PHE A 1013 -25.69 -41.56 39.43
N CYS A 1014 -26.20 -42.35 38.47
CA CYS A 1014 -27.64 -42.51 38.28
C CYS A 1014 -28.34 -43.18 39.48
N ASN A 1015 -27.68 -44.10 40.18
CA ASN A 1015 -28.21 -44.72 41.39
C ASN A 1015 -28.14 -43.79 42.61
N ASP A 1016 -27.10 -42.98 42.75
CA ASP A 1016 -27.02 -41.96 43.80
C ASP A 1016 -28.06 -40.85 43.63
N VAL A 1017 -28.27 -40.37 42.41
CA VAL A 1017 -29.37 -39.46 42.10
C VAL A 1017 -30.72 -40.08 42.45
N ARG A 1018 -30.94 -41.37 42.11
CA ARG A 1018 -32.17 -42.09 42.45
C ARG A 1018 -32.39 -42.18 43.97
N ARG A 1019 -31.33 -42.40 44.73
CA ARG A 1019 -31.34 -42.40 46.21
C ARG A 1019 -31.70 -41.02 46.76
N ILE A 1020 -30.95 -39.98 46.38
CA ILE A 1020 -31.19 -38.57 46.80
C ILE A 1020 -32.62 -38.12 46.45
N THR A 1021 -33.12 -38.51 45.28
CA THR A 1021 -34.50 -38.26 44.84
C THR A 1021 -35.52 -38.89 45.80
N GLY A 1022 -35.32 -40.15 46.18
CA GLY A 1022 -36.22 -40.86 47.11
C GLY A 1022 -36.11 -40.40 48.57
N GLU A 1023 -34.96 -39.88 48.98
CA GLU A 1023 -34.73 -39.31 50.32
C GLU A 1023 -35.40 -37.93 50.46
N LEU A 1024 -35.31 -37.07 49.44
CA LEU A 1024 -35.75 -35.67 49.53
C LEU A 1024 -37.18 -35.42 49.03
N LEU A 1025 -37.66 -36.10 47.98
CA LEU A 1025 -38.93 -35.80 47.33
C LEU A 1025 -40.09 -36.63 47.92
N LEU A 1026 -40.55 -36.24 49.11
CA LEU A 1026 -41.49 -37.01 49.91
C LEU A 1026 -42.98 -36.83 49.53
N GLU A 1027 -43.32 -35.76 48.79
CA GLU A 1027 -44.68 -35.46 48.32
C GLU A 1027 -45.29 -36.57 47.46
N ALA A 1028 -46.58 -36.88 47.69
CA ALA A 1028 -47.37 -37.72 46.79
C ALA A 1028 -47.45 -37.14 45.36
N SER A 1029 -47.50 -35.81 45.21
CA SER A 1029 -47.56 -35.10 43.92
C SER A 1029 -46.29 -35.23 43.06
N VAL A 1030 -45.20 -35.71 43.66
CA VAL A 1030 -43.86 -35.83 43.04
C VAL A 1030 -43.42 -37.29 42.92
N LYS A 1031 -43.97 -38.22 43.71
CA LYS A 1031 -43.66 -39.66 43.65
C LYS A 1031 -43.84 -40.27 42.25
N ASP A 1032 -44.83 -39.84 41.47
CA ASP A 1032 -45.01 -40.29 40.08
C ASP A 1032 -43.82 -39.93 39.16
N MET A 1033 -43.06 -38.87 39.46
CA MET A 1033 -41.84 -38.58 38.71
C MET A 1033 -40.70 -39.57 39.02
N SER A 1034 -40.72 -40.27 40.15
CA SER A 1034 -39.75 -41.35 40.43
C SER A 1034 -39.93 -42.54 39.48
N LEU A 1035 -41.13 -42.74 38.91
CA LEU A 1035 -41.39 -43.73 37.85
C LEU A 1035 -40.60 -43.40 36.56
N ARG A 1036 -40.19 -42.14 36.35
CA ARG A 1036 -39.31 -41.74 35.24
C ARG A 1036 -37.86 -42.21 35.41
N LEU A 1037 -37.48 -42.74 36.59
CA LEU A 1037 -36.20 -43.43 36.83
C LEU A 1037 -36.33 -44.97 36.78
N SER A 1038 -37.46 -45.50 36.29
CA SER A 1038 -37.66 -46.95 36.11
C SER A 1038 -36.65 -47.61 35.16
N TRP A 1039 -36.10 -46.87 34.20
CA TRP A 1039 -35.06 -47.34 33.27
C TRP A 1039 -33.68 -47.52 33.91
N VAL A 1040 -33.42 -46.93 35.10
CA VAL A 1040 -32.14 -47.08 35.79
C VAL A 1040 -32.05 -48.52 36.34
N PRO A 1041 -31.07 -49.34 35.93
CA PRO A 1041 -30.87 -50.67 36.50
C PRO A 1041 -30.67 -50.58 38.02
N ARG A 1042 -31.42 -51.40 38.77
CA ARG A 1042 -31.14 -51.58 40.20
C ARG A 1042 -29.80 -52.31 40.35
N ARG A 1043 -29.00 -51.95 41.35
CA ARG A 1043 -27.98 -52.87 41.87
C ARG A 1043 -28.71 -54.13 42.39
N LEU A 1044 -28.15 -55.30 42.09
CA LEU A 1044 -28.45 -56.57 42.78
C LEU A 1044 -27.75 -56.57 44.14
#